data_AF-A0A2S6Q503-F1
#
_entry.id   AF-A0A2S6Q503-F1
#
_cell.length_a   1.000
_cell.length_b   1.000
_cell.length_c   1.000
_cell.angle_alpha   90.00
_cell.angle_beta   90.00
_cell.angle_gamma   90.00
#
_symmetry.space_group_name_H-M   'P 1'
#
loop_
_entity.id
_entity.type
_entity.pdbx_description
1 polymer ?
#
loop_
_entity_poly.entity_id
_entity_poly.type
_entity_poly.pdbx_seq_one_letter_code
_entity_poly.pdbx_strand_id
1 'polypeptide(L)'
;MQTKFYGLTSPKIKDLASSYMQDKNSVDEHWQNFFESLDVEQIFEVKKQAQVKAVKLTKRNTLFEDFELENLSALPQDQQDFINKLVEDFSADEEHKLASLKQLRRASMFEEFLSKKFIGVKRFSLEGLESTIVLLEKLKQMSLANNVEHLNLAMAHRGRLNVLTNFMGKPYSKVMAGFLGVDDFEGKLEGDVKYHFGYEAEFKQNNNTLTAKLFNNPSHLEAANSVLLGHTYALQEDTSKQKVLPVLMHGDSAFIGQGVVAEGLNLAYIDGYNVGGTIHIIQNNKIGFTAQENESTSIYCSNLAKSLDAAIIHVNADNIEEVLKAAHIAFLYRQEFNKEIFIDLVGYRKYGHNEGDDPDFTNPLMYKDIKAKKSIYKLYKAALIEEGLITAQEIKDLEQSNQDLLSAEFDKAEKASKQAKNDYVLSNTDEVIKTNDFDEVISQKVIDKVIDTMTLPFENFTTNKKLEKILVKRRQSLNENFEEGVDWGMSENLVYASLVNEGISVRLSGQDAKRGTFSHRHLALIDQSNEQELILWNSMAKNSAQISVYNSPVSEYAVLGFEYGYNLAKLEAKKDNLTIWEAQFGDFANGAQIMFDQFIFSGEMKWNEKNNLTVILPHGFEGQGPEHSSARVERFLSLAAQNNMRIANPSSAKQMFHLLRNQAKADKPLVMLSPKSLLRNKAANAQVSDFLTGQFDLIKDENTTKRARQIVFCSGKIYHELMAKKQELKDNSTALVAIEQLYPMPVEQVKKVLDKYSHADIKWAQEEPRNAGAFIFMQDQFITNFGKNLEFVGIASKASPAVGNMANHKKQQEYILQQVFNR
;
A
#
# COMPACT_ATOMS: atom_id res chain seq x y z
N MET A 1 27.57 36.19 15.86
CA MET A 1 27.67 34.90 15.14
C MET A 1 26.32 34.15 15.17
N GLN A 2 25.21 34.82 14.82
CA GLN A 2 23.86 34.24 14.84
C GLN A 2 22.89 34.83 13.77
N THR A 3 23.41 35.46 12.72
CA THR A 3 22.61 36.10 11.65
C THR A 3 22.78 35.40 10.29
N LYS A 4 22.69 34.06 10.27
CA LYS A 4 22.68 33.26 9.03
C LYS A 4 21.48 32.34 8.84
N PHE A 5 20.46 32.40 9.71
CA PHE A 5 19.32 31.46 9.65
C PHE A 5 17.92 32.07 9.61
N TYR A 6 17.80 33.39 9.58
CA TYR A 6 16.50 34.03 9.31
C TYR A 6 16.70 35.12 8.27
N GLY A 7 16.14 34.90 7.07
CA GLY A 7 15.89 36.01 6.14
C GLY A 7 14.95 37.03 6.79
N LEU A 8 14.84 38.22 6.17
CA LEU A 8 14.08 39.41 6.63
C LEU A 8 12.56 39.20 6.87
N THR A 9 12.07 37.96 6.95
CA THR A 9 10.65 37.57 6.93
C THR A 9 10.15 36.92 8.24
N SER A 10 10.91 37.00 9.34
CA SER A 10 10.49 36.47 10.65
C SER A 10 9.46 37.39 11.34
N PRO A 11 8.32 36.86 11.86
CA PRO A 11 7.31 37.66 12.57
C PRO A 11 7.85 38.50 13.72
N LYS A 12 8.89 38.02 14.42
CA LYS A 12 9.50 38.74 15.56
C LYS A 12 10.26 40.01 15.15
N ILE A 13 10.84 40.03 13.95
CA ILE A 13 11.60 41.21 13.45
C ILE A 13 10.64 42.36 13.11
N LYS A 14 9.39 42.05 12.70
CA LYS A 14 8.35 43.02 12.37
C LYS A 14 7.86 43.80 13.61
N ASP A 15 7.65 43.10 14.72
CA ASP A 15 7.18 43.73 15.96
C ASP A 15 8.28 44.62 16.55
N LEU A 16 9.54 44.18 16.44
CA LEU A 16 10.71 44.98 16.80
C LEU A 16 10.87 46.22 15.90
N ALA A 17 10.72 46.07 14.57
CA ALA A 17 10.80 47.20 13.64
C ALA A 17 9.69 48.25 13.87
N SER A 18 8.47 47.78 14.14
CA SER A 18 7.31 48.66 14.39
C SER A 18 7.45 49.40 15.70
N SER A 19 7.96 48.73 16.74
CA SER A 19 8.25 49.35 18.04
C SER A 19 9.39 50.37 17.90
N TYR A 20 10.49 50.01 17.23
CA TYR A 20 11.65 50.89 17.00
C TYR A 20 11.29 52.20 16.27
N MET A 21 10.39 52.13 15.27
CA MET A 21 9.92 53.31 14.54
C MET A 21 9.00 54.24 15.36
N GLN A 22 8.34 53.71 16.39
CA GLN A 22 7.53 54.51 17.32
C GLN A 22 8.38 55.09 18.45
N ASP A 23 9.33 54.31 18.96
CA ASP A 23 10.34 54.70 19.93
C ASP A 23 11.61 53.87 19.72
N LYS A 24 12.73 54.53 19.39
CA LYS A 24 14.01 53.86 19.15
C LYS A 24 14.48 53.04 20.35
N ASN A 25 14.12 53.42 21.57
CA ASN A 25 14.52 52.74 22.80
C ASN A 25 13.64 51.53 23.15
N SER A 26 12.58 51.27 22.38
CA SER A 26 11.66 50.13 22.60
C SER A 26 12.26 48.77 22.23
N VAL A 27 13.43 48.76 21.59
CA VAL A 27 14.20 47.56 21.26
C VAL A 27 15.62 47.70 21.80
N ASP A 28 16.31 46.58 22.02
CA ASP A 28 17.67 46.59 22.54
C ASP A 28 18.69 47.19 21.54
N GLU A 29 19.88 47.50 22.04
CA GLU A 29 20.97 48.16 21.28
C GLU A 29 21.39 47.37 20.02
N HIS A 30 21.24 46.04 20.02
CA HIS A 30 21.54 45.23 18.84
C HIS A 30 20.55 45.53 17.70
N TRP A 31 19.26 45.60 18.02
CA TRP A 31 18.21 45.93 17.05
C TRP A 31 18.20 47.40 16.66
N GLN A 32 18.57 48.31 17.57
CA GLN A 32 18.74 49.72 17.23
C GLN A 32 19.78 49.92 16.14
N ASN A 33 20.97 49.34 16.33
CA ASN A 33 22.07 49.39 15.36
C ASN A 33 21.69 48.71 14.03
N PHE A 34 20.95 47.60 14.09
CA PHE A 34 20.46 46.93 12.89
C PHE A 34 19.49 47.82 12.10
N PHE A 35 18.48 48.42 12.73
CA PHE A 35 17.51 49.27 12.03
C PHE A 35 18.08 50.61 11.59
N GLU A 36 19.06 51.17 12.30
CA GLU A 36 19.82 52.35 11.84
C GLU A 36 20.71 52.07 10.63
N SER A 37 21.10 50.81 10.42
CA SER A 37 21.88 50.40 9.24
C SER A 37 21.04 50.22 7.97
N LEU A 38 19.71 50.31 8.07
CA LEU A 38 18.78 50.14 6.95
C LEU A 38 18.26 51.50 6.44
N ASP A 39 18.06 51.61 5.13
CA ASP A 39 17.39 52.75 4.53
C ASP A 39 15.90 52.78 4.96
N VAL A 40 15.32 53.98 5.08
CA VAL A 40 13.89 54.22 5.22
C VAL A 40 13.08 53.41 4.19
N GLU A 41 13.51 53.33 2.93
CA GLU A 41 12.84 52.51 1.90
C GLU A 41 12.84 51.01 2.24
N GLN A 42 13.94 50.48 2.80
CA GLN A 42 14.05 49.08 3.21
C GLN A 42 13.18 48.76 4.45
N ILE A 43 13.07 49.70 5.39
CA ILE A 43 12.16 49.56 6.55
C ILE A 43 10.70 49.61 6.08
N PHE A 44 10.38 50.45 5.08
CA PHE A 44 9.06 50.46 4.45
C PHE A 44 8.78 49.19 3.65
N GLU A 45 9.78 48.56 3.05
CA GLU A 45 9.64 47.28 2.34
C GLU A 45 9.25 46.13 3.29
N VAL A 46 9.90 46.06 4.48
CA VAL A 46 9.53 45.14 5.56
C VAL A 46 8.08 45.37 6.00
N LYS A 47 7.63 46.63 6.09
CA LYS A 47 6.24 46.99 6.41
C LYS A 47 5.26 46.67 5.28
N LYS A 48 5.66 46.81 4.01
CA LYS A 48 4.84 46.55 2.82
C LYS A 48 4.60 45.05 2.62
N GLN A 49 5.65 44.23 2.75
CA GLN A 49 5.52 42.76 2.79
C GLN A 49 4.67 42.30 3.98
N ALA A 50 4.74 43.01 5.10
CA ALA A 50 3.92 42.76 6.28
C ALA A 50 2.45 43.17 6.14
N GLN A 51 2.11 44.19 5.36
CA GLN A 51 0.73 44.52 4.99
C GLN A 51 0.14 43.49 4.03
N VAL A 52 0.93 42.99 3.06
CA VAL A 52 0.54 41.88 2.19
C VAL A 52 0.21 40.63 3.02
N LYS A 53 0.97 40.35 4.09
CA LYS A 53 0.72 39.20 4.97
C LYS A 53 -0.41 39.45 6.00
N ALA A 54 -0.62 40.67 6.47
CA ALA A 54 -1.77 41.02 7.29
C ALA A 54 -3.07 40.88 6.47
N VAL A 55 -3.07 41.33 5.21
CA VAL A 55 -4.17 41.06 4.25
C VAL A 55 -4.33 39.55 3.99
N LYS A 56 -3.25 38.77 3.90
CA LYS A 56 -3.32 37.29 3.83
C LYS A 56 -3.85 36.63 5.12
N LEU A 57 -3.61 37.22 6.30
CA LEU A 57 -4.12 36.75 7.59
C LEU A 57 -5.59 37.15 7.80
N THR A 58 -6.02 38.32 7.31
CA THR A 58 -7.45 38.68 7.27
C THR A 58 -8.20 37.88 6.21
N LYS A 59 -7.53 37.47 5.11
CA LYS A 59 -8.04 36.46 4.16
C LYS A 59 -8.25 35.07 4.78
N ARG A 60 -7.73 34.76 5.98
CA ARG A 60 -8.09 33.50 6.68
C ARG A 60 -9.58 33.38 7.00
N ASN A 61 -10.30 34.51 7.10
CA ASN A 61 -11.72 34.54 7.50
C ASN A 61 -12.66 35.00 6.37
N THR A 62 -12.16 35.25 5.17
CA THR A 62 -12.97 35.60 4.00
C THR A 62 -12.72 34.59 2.90
N LEU A 63 -13.81 34.05 2.34
CA LEU A 63 -13.82 33.18 1.15
C LEU A 63 -12.68 33.55 0.18
N PHE A 64 -11.91 32.55 -0.23
CA PHE A 64 -10.85 32.66 -1.22
C PHE A 64 -11.32 33.40 -2.49
N GLU A 65 -10.38 33.89 -3.30
CA GLU A 65 -10.67 34.08 -4.72
C GLU A 65 -11.20 32.74 -5.27
N ASP A 66 -12.17 32.75 -6.17
CA ASP A 66 -12.83 31.51 -6.61
C ASP A 66 -11.85 30.49 -7.23
N PHE A 67 -10.67 30.96 -7.65
CA PHE A 67 -9.60 30.18 -8.25
C PHE A 67 -8.23 30.80 -7.95
N GLU A 68 -7.27 30.03 -7.43
CA GLU A 68 -5.89 30.46 -7.16
C GLU A 68 -4.91 29.37 -7.62
N LEU A 69 -3.85 29.77 -8.34
CA LEU A 69 -2.71 28.92 -8.67
C LEU A 69 -1.57 29.15 -7.67
N GLU A 70 -1.14 28.08 -7.01
CA GLU A 70 0.02 28.10 -6.13
C GLU A 70 1.17 27.25 -6.70
N ASN A 71 2.40 27.66 -6.35
CA ASN A 71 3.65 26.97 -6.69
C ASN A 71 4.02 26.97 -8.19
N LEU A 72 3.32 27.77 -9.01
CA LEU A 72 3.58 27.87 -10.45
C LEU A 72 5.03 28.28 -10.77
N SER A 73 5.62 29.18 -9.98
CA SER A 73 7.01 29.63 -10.17
C SER A 73 8.08 28.56 -9.93
N ALA A 74 7.73 27.43 -9.30
CA ALA A 74 8.64 26.29 -9.13
C ALA A 74 8.69 25.41 -10.39
N LEU A 75 7.73 25.56 -11.31
CA LEU A 75 7.68 24.79 -12.54
C LEU A 75 8.62 25.36 -13.61
N PRO A 76 9.10 24.51 -14.54
CA PRO A 76 9.71 24.95 -15.79
C PRO A 76 8.80 25.93 -16.58
N GLN A 77 9.40 26.88 -17.31
CA GLN A 77 8.66 27.95 -17.98
C GLN A 77 7.60 27.43 -18.97
N ASP A 78 7.92 26.38 -19.72
CA ASP A 78 6.99 25.72 -20.65
C ASP A 78 5.73 25.19 -19.95
N GLN A 79 5.88 24.67 -18.73
CA GLN A 79 4.76 24.22 -17.89
C GLN A 79 3.94 25.38 -17.34
N GLN A 80 4.59 26.49 -16.96
CA GLN A 80 3.90 27.70 -16.53
C GLN A 80 3.06 28.28 -17.66
N ASP A 81 3.67 28.45 -18.84
CA ASP A 81 3.02 28.99 -20.04
C ASP A 81 1.86 28.11 -20.47
N PHE A 82 2.03 26.78 -20.39
CA PHE A 82 0.96 25.82 -20.69
C PHE A 82 -0.24 26.00 -19.74
N ILE A 83 -0.01 26.06 -18.42
CA ILE A 83 -1.10 26.25 -17.45
C ILE A 83 -1.77 27.61 -17.65
N ASN A 84 -1.00 28.69 -17.81
CA ASN A 84 -1.55 30.03 -18.01
C ASN A 84 -2.42 30.10 -19.27
N LYS A 85 -1.97 29.50 -20.36
CA LYS A 85 -2.77 29.39 -21.58
C LYS A 85 -4.08 28.65 -21.36
N LEU A 86 -4.06 27.52 -20.64
CA LEU A 86 -5.29 26.79 -20.33
C LEU A 86 -6.24 27.57 -19.43
N VAL A 87 -5.74 28.44 -18.55
CA VAL A 87 -6.57 29.36 -17.76
C VAL A 87 -7.26 30.38 -18.65
N GLU A 88 -6.54 30.96 -19.62
CA GLU A 88 -7.06 31.97 -20.54
C GLU A 88 -8.05 31.40 -21.56
N ASP A 89 -7.78 30.19 -22.08
CA ASP A 89 -8.56 29.56 -23.14
C ASP A 89 -9.85 28.87 -22.64
N PHE A 90 -9.97 28.63 -21.32
CA PHE A 90 -11.10 27.88 -20.78
C PHE A 90 -12.40 28.69 -20.76
N SER A 91 -13.46 28.10 -21.31
CA SER A 91 -14.83 28.57 -21.14
C SER A 91 -15.77 27.37 -20.96
N ALA A 92 -16.76 27.51 -20.07
CA ALA A 92 -17.81 26.52 -19.90
C ALA A 92 -18.98 26.85 -20.84
N ASP A 93 -19.23 25.98 -21.82
CA ASP A 93 -20.41 26.12 -22.69
C ASP A 93 -21.72 25.80 -21.97
N GLU A 94 -22.84 26.19 -22.58
CA GLU A 94 -24.19 26.01 -22.02
C GLU A 94 -24.51 24.54 -21.71
N GLU A 95 -24.04 23.60 -22.53
CA GLU A 95 -24.27 22.17 -22.34
C GLU A 95 -23.58 21.67 -21.06
N HIS A 96 -22.31 22.05 -20.85
CA HIS A 96 -21.56 21.72 -19.64
C HIS A 96 -22.19 22.36 -18.39
N LYS A 97 -22.67 23.61 -18.48
CA LYS A 97 -23.37 24.27 -17.37
C LYS A 97 -24.64 23.51 -16.97
N LEU A 98 -25.50 23.17 -17.94
CA LEU A 98 -26.73 22.41 -17.70
C LEU A 98 -26.46 20.98 -17.20
N ALA A 99 -25.43 20.31 -17.73
CA ALA A 99 -25.01 19.00 -17.25
C ALA A 99 -24.55 19.04 -15.79
N SER A 100 -23.74 20.04 -15.43
CA SER A 100 -23.24 20.25 -14.06
C SER A 100 -24.38 20.49 -13.07
N LEU A 101 -25.39 21.26 -13.46
CA LEU A 101 -26.60 21.44 -12.64
C LEU A 101 -27.33 20.12 -12.37
N LYS A 102 -27.48 19.25 -13.38
CA LYS A 102 -28.11 17.92 -13.23
C LYS A 102 -27.29 17.02 -12.30
N GLN A 103 -25.96 17.04 -12.43
CA GLN A 103 -25.05 16.29 -11.56
C GLN A 103 -25.16 16.75 -10.10
N LEU A 104 -25.12 18.06 -9.85
CA LEU A 104 -25.31 18.64 -8.51
C LEU A 104 -26.67 18.30 -7.92
N ARG A 105 -27.73 18.31 -8.74
CA ARG A 105 -29.05 17.92 -8.25
C ARG A 105 -29.07 16.45 -7.85
N ARG A 106 -28.54 15.54 -8.66
CA ARG A 106 -28.47 14.11 -8.30
C ARG A 106 -27.65 13.89 -7.02
N ALA A 107 -26.50 14.53 -6.92
CA ALA A 107 -25.62 14.44 -5.75
C ALA A 107 -26.31 14.92 -4.45
N SER A 108 -26.86 16.14 -4.46
CA SER A 108 -27.55 16.72 -3.30
C SER A 108 -28.82 15.95 -2.92
N MET A 109 -29.60 15.54 -3.91
CA MET A 109 -30.86 14.86 -3.69
C MET A 109 -30.71 13.46 -3.13
N PHE A 110 -29.65 12.74 -3.53
CA PHE A 110 -29.33 11.44 -2.95
C PHE A 110 -29.07 11.55 -1.44
N GLU A 111 -28.30 12.56 -1.02
CA GLU A 111 -28.02 12.84 0.40
C GLU A 111 -29.29 13.23 1.17
N GLU A 112 -30.11 14.11 0.59
CA GLU A 112 -31.42 14.49 1.15
C GLU A 112 -32.34 13.28 1.30
N PHE A 113 -32.35 12.37 0.32
CA PHE A 113 -33.17 11.16 0.37
C PHE A 113 -32.69 10.18 1.46
N LEU A 114 -31.38 9.91 1.52
CA LEU A 114 -30.80 9.04 2.55
C LEU A 114 -31.05 9.60 3.96
N SER A 115 -30.91 10.91 4.17
CA SER A 115 -31.16 11.53 5.47
C SER A 115 -32.62 11.38 5.94
N LYS A 116 -33.58 11.41 5.02
CA LYS A 116 -35.01 11.21 5.32
C LYS A 116 -35.36 9.75 5.59
N LYS A 117 -34.77 8.80 4.84
CA LYS A 117 -35.09 7.37 4.94
C LYS A 117 -34.32 6.65 6.04
N PHE A 118 -33.08 7.05 6.31
CA PHE A 118 -32.15 6.37 7.22
C PHE A 118 -31.64 7.32 8.30
N ILE A 119 -32.56 7.82 9.13
CA ILE A 119 -32.26 8.77 10.20
C ILE A 119 -31.24 8.17 11.18
N GLY A 120 -30.18 8.91 11.49
CA GLY A 120 -29.15 8.50 12.45
C GLY A 120 -28.15 7.45 11.94
N VAL A 121 -28.26 7.00 10.68
CA VAL A 121 -27.31 6.05 10.10
C VAL A 121 -26.15 6.80 9.44
N LYS A 122 -24.92 6.46 9.84
CA LYS A 122 -23.69 7.06 9.29
C LYS A 122 -23.60 6.83 7.78
N ARG A 123 -23.38 7.89 7.01
CA ARG A 123 -23.16 7.85 5.55
C ARG A 123 -22.00 8.71 5.07
N PHE A 124 -21.46 9.59 5.93
CA PHE A 124 -20.36 10.49 5.61
C PHE A 124 -20.65 11.38 4.41
N SER A 125 -21.73 12.15 4.55
CA SER A 125 -22.33 12.98 3.52
C SER A 125 -21.32 13.86 2.76
N LEU A 126 -21.59 14.02 1.47
CA LEU A 126 -20.88 14.95 0.59
C LEU A 126 -21.41 16.39 0.67
N GLU A 127 -22.50 16.65 1.40
CA GLU A 127 -23.14 17.97 1.44
C GLU A 127 -22.16 19.07 1.92
N GLY A 128 -21.94 20.08 1.06
CA GLY A 128 -20.93 21.14 1.16
C GLY A 128 -19.72 20.97 0.24
N LEU A 129 -19.63 19.84 -0.47
CA LEU A 129 -18.60 19.51 -1.46
C LEU A 129 -19.18 18.74 -2.68
N GLU A 130 -20.46 18.93 -2.99
CA GLU A 130 -21.16 18.23 -4.09
C GLU A 130 -20.50 18.44 -5.47
N SER A 131 -19.76 19.54 -5.65
CA SER A 131 -18.98 19.81 -6.86
C SER A 131 -17.86 18.79 -7.12
N THR A 132 -17.51 17.94 -6.15
CA THR A 132 -16.69 16.75 -6.37
C THR A 132 -17.23 15.88 -7.52
N ILE A 133 -18.55 15.69 -7.60
CA ILE A 133 -19.16 14.88 -8.66
C ILE A 133 -18.98 15.56 -10.02
N VAL A 134 -19.11 16.88 -10.08
CA VAL A 134 -18.89 17.65 -11.32
C VAL A 134 -17.44 17.55 -11.79
N LEU A 135 -16.49 17.68 -10.86
CA LEU A 135 -15.06 17.54 -11.13
C LEU A 135 -14.75 16.16 -11.72
N LEU A 136 -15.20 15.08 -11.07
CA LEU A 136 -14.97 13.71 -11.53
C LEU A 136 -15.63 13.44 -12.89
N GLU A 137 -16.85 13.93 -13.11
CA GLU A 137 -17.55 13.81 -14.39
C GLU A 137 -16.79 14.50 -15.52
N LYS A 138 -16.20 15.68 -15.26
CA LYS A 138 -15.34 16.36 -16.24
C LYS A 138 -14.09 15.54 -16.57
N LEU A 139 -13.42 14.97 -15.56
CA LEU A 139 -12.29 14.07 -15.79
C LEU A 139 -12.69 12.86 -16.64
N LYS A 140 -13.82 12.22 -16.34
CA LYS A 140 -14.34 11.07 -17.12
C LYS A 140 -14.62 11.44 -18.57
N GLN A 141 -15.26 12.57 -18.83
CA GLN A 141 -15.53 13.06 -20.19
C GLN A 141 -14.22 13.30 -20.96
N MET A 142 -13.24 13.93 -20.32
CA MET A 142 -11.94 14.17 -20.92
C MET A 142 -11.15 12.88 -21.15
N SER A 143 -11.23 11.92 -20.22
CA SER A 143 -10.68 10.57 -20.38
C SER A 143 -11.25 9.89 -21.62
N LEU A 144 -12.57 9.87 -21.80
CA LEU A 144 -13.22 9.29 -22.98
C LEU A 144 -12.82 10.02 -24.27
N ALA A 145 -12.77 11.35 -24.25
CA ALA A 145 -12.40 12.16 -25.41
C ALA A 145 -10.92 11.98 -25.83
N ASN A 146 -10.04 11.66 -24.88
CA ASN A 146 -8.60 11.47 -25.10
C ASN A 146 -8.19 9.99 -25.12
N ASN A 147 -9.15 9.08 -25.32
CA ASN A 147 -8.93 7.64 -25.44
C ASN A 147 -8.24 7.00 -24.22
N VAL A 148 -8.39 7.55 -23.01
CA VAL A 148 -7.95 6.90 -21.77
C VAL A 148 -8.74 5.59 -21.61
N GLU A 149 -8.03 4.50 -21.29
CA GLU A 149 -8.60 3.15 -21.17
C GLU A 149 -9.02 2.86 -19.72
N HIS A 150 -8.25 3.36 -18.75
CA HIS A 150 -8.48 3.10 -17.33
C HIS A 150 -8.50 4.38 -16.51
N LEU A 151 -9.47 4.52 -15.60
CA LEU A 151 -9.53 5.60 -14.60
C LEU A 151 -9.59 4.97 -13.21
N ASN A 152 -8.47 5.03 -12.49
CA ASN A 152 -8.34 4.45 -11.16
C ASN A 152 -8.58 5.51 -10.09
N LEU A 153 -9.41 5.20 -9.09
CA LEU A 153 -9.83 6.09 -8.02
C LEU A 153 -9.61 5.47 -6.64
N ALA A 154 -8.98 6.20 -5.73
CA ALA A 154 -8.99 5.88 -4.31
C ALA A 154 -9.44 7.10 -3.53
N MET A 155 -10.33 6.89 -2.56
CA MET A 155 -10.88 7.94 -1.74
C MET A 155 -11.19 7.46 -0.34
N ALA A 156 -11.24 8.39 0.62
CA ALA A 156 -11.72 8.14 1.98
C ALA A 156 -13.26 7.99 2.04
N HIS A 157 -13.84 8.17 3.22
CA HIS A 157 -15.28 8.02 3.45
C HIS A 157 -16.14 9.17 2.90
N ARG A 158 -15.60 10.39 2.78
CA ARG A 158 -16.35 11.61 2.43
C ARG A 158 -17.02 11.48 1.07
N GLY A 159 -18.35 11.39 1.06
CA GLY A 159 -19.14 11.29 -0.17
C GLY A 159 -18.93 9.99 -0.94
N ARG A 160 -18.34 8.95 -0.32
CA ARG A 160 -18.06 7.66 -0.96
C ARG A 160 -19.29 7.06 -1.63
N LEU A 161 -20.41 7.03 -0.91
CA LEU A 161 -21.68 6.51 -1.44
C LEU A 161 -22.18 7.32 -2.62
N ASN A 162 -21.95 8.64 -2.59
CA ASN A 162 -22.31 9.55 -3.66
C ASN A 162 -21.47 9.27 -4.92
N VAL A 163 -20.14 9.09 -4.76
CA VAL A 163 -19.26 8.71 -5.88
C VAL A 163 -19.63 7.33 -6.43
N LEU A 164 -19.93 6.34 -5.57
CA LEU A 164 -20.37 5.02 -5.99
C LEU A 164 -21.62 5.09 -6.88
N THR A 165 -22.63 5.87 -6.51
CA THR A 165 -23.90 5.91 -7.27
C THR A 165 -23.87 6.93 -8.41
N ASN A 166 -23.54 8.19 -8.10
CA ASN A 166 -23.69 9.31 -9.01
C ASN A 166 -22.54 9.46 -10.01
N PHE A 167 -21.40 8.84 -9.75
CA PHE A 167 -20.26 8.83 -10.68
C PHE A 167 -20.01 7.42 -11.24
N MET A 168 -19.78 6.42 -10.38
CA MET A 168 -19.48 5.04 -10.81
C MET A 168 -20.70 4.27 -11.34
N GLY A 169 -21.92 4.77 -11.14
CA GLY A 169 -23.14 4.13 -11.64
C GLY A 169 -23.56 2.87 -10.87
N LYS A 170 -23.05 2.66 -9.65
CA LYS A 170 -23.55 1.61 -8.77
C LYS A 170 -25.04 1.83 -8.51
N PRO A 171 -25.92 0.82 -8.69
CA PRO A 171 -27.35 1.00 -8.50
C PRO A 171 -27.70 1.54 -7.10
N TYR A 172 -28.55 2.56 -7.04
CA TYR A 172 -29.03 3.11 -5.76
C TYR A 172 -29.67 2.03 -4.89
N SER A 173 -30.45 1.13 -5.50
CA SER A 173 -31.08 -0.01 -4.82
C SER A 173 -30.07 -0.89 -4.09
N LYS A 174 -28.91 -1.18 -4.66
CA LYS A 174 -27.84 -1.95 -3.98
C LYS A 174 -27.28 -1.22 -2.77
N VAL A 175 -26.96 0.07 -2.92
CA VAL A 175 -26.45 0.88 -1.81
C VAL A 175 -27.49 1.00 -0.69
N MET A 176 -28.76 1.26 -1.03
CA MET A 176 -29.86 1.36 -0.07
C MET A 176 -30.18 0.02 0.59
N ALA A 177 -30.04 -1.11 -0.11
CA ALA A 177 -30.20 -2.43 0.47
C ALA A 177 -29.14 -2.70 1.55
N GLY A 178 -27.92 -2.17 1.39
CA GLY A 178 -26.90 -2.17 2.44
C GLY A 178 -27.29 -1.38 3.69
N PHE A 179 -28.11 -0.33 3.59
CA PHE A 179 -28.70 0.33 4.77
C PHE A 179 -29.80 -0.52 5.43
N LEU A 180 -30.39 -1.45 4.69
CA LEU A 180 -31.40 -2.41 5.16
C LEU A 180 -30.79 -3.76 5.60
N GLY A 181 -29.46 -3.83 5.72
CA GLY A 181 -28.76 -5.03 6.19
C GLY A 181 -28.58 -6.12 5.13
N VAL A 182 -28.62 -5.78 3.84
CA VAL A 182 -28.34 -6.70 2.74
C VAL A 182 -26.94 -6.44 2.20
N ASP A 183 -26.09 -7.46 2.27
CA ASP A 183 -24.75 -7.39 1.71
C ASP A 183 -24.74 -7.45 0.18
N ASP A 184 -23.73 -6.83 -0.44
CA ASP A 184 -23.58 -6.71 -1.89
C ASP A 184 -22.73 -7.83 -2.51
N PHE A 185 -22.39 -8.85 -1.73
CA PHE A 185 -21.52 -9.95 -2.12
C PHE A 185 -22.15 -11.31 -1.84
N GLU A 186 -21.82 -12.29 -2.68
CA GLU A 186 -22.24 -13.68 -2.53
C GLU A 186 -21.14 -14.49 -1.83
N GLY A 187 -21.53 -15.46 -0.99
CA GLY A 187 -20.60 -16.38 -0.32
C GLY A 187 -20.41 -16.14 1.17
N LYS A 188 -19.50 -16.91 1.80
CA LYS A 188 -19.17 -16.84 3.23
C LYS A 188 -18.12 -15.75 3.52
N LEU A 189 -18.35 -14.53 3.05
CA LEU A 189 -17.49 -13.40 3.35
C LEU A 189 -17.96 -12.72 4.64
N GLU A 190 -17.02 -12.15 5.40
CA GLU A 190 -17.36 -11.39 6.61
C GLU A 190 -17.80 -9.96 6.27
N GLY A 191 -17.38 -9.45 5.10
CA GLY A 191 -17.79 -8.15 4.60
C GLY A 191 -17.08 -6.98 5.28
N ASP A 192 -17.59 -5.79 4.99
CA ASP A 192 -17.09 -4.53 5.53
C ASP A 192 -18.23 -3.49 5.53
N VAL A 193 -17.98 -2.31 6.08
CA VAL A 193 -18.95 -1.21 6.06
C VAL A 193 -19.12 -0.63 4.65
N LYS A 194 -20.35 -0.26 4.29
CA LYS A 194 -20.75 0.24 2.95
C LYS A 194 -19.89 1.34 2.32
N TYR A 195 -19.20 2.15 3.12
CA TYR A 195 -18.31 3.22 2.65
C TYR A 195 -16.83 2.80 2.54
N HIS A 196 -16.52 1.51 2.64
CA HIS A 196 -15.21 0.93 2.30
C HIS A 196 -15.23 0.20 0.95
N PHE A 197 -16.40 -0.24 0.48
CA PHE A 197 -16.51 -0.97 -0.77
C PHE A 197 -16.18 -0.13 -2.00
N GLY A 198 -15.45 -0.76 -2.91
CA GLY A 198 -15.16 -0.30 -4.25
C GLY A 198 -16.26 -0.63 -5.24
N TYR A 199 -16.01 -0.31 -6.50
CA TYR A 199 -16.84 -0.67 -7.63
C TYR A 199 -16.05 -0.52 -8.93
N GLU A 200 -16.36 -1.35 -9.92
CA GLU A 200 -15.82 -1.22 -11.27
C GLU A 200 -16.97 -0.93 -12.24
N ALA A 201 -16.74 -0.02 -13.17
CA ALA A 201 -17.72 0.41 -14.15
C ALA A 201 -17.09 0.64 -15.52
N GLU A 202 -17.80 0.28 -16.59
CA GLU A 202 -17.43 0.65 -17.96
C GLU A 202 -18.27 1.83 -18.43
N PHE A 203 -17.60 2.87 -18.95
CA PHE A 203 -18.23 3.98 -19.65
C PHE A 203 -17.89 3.91 -21.13
N LYS A 204 -18.89 4.16 -21.98
CA LYS A 204 -18.73 4.10 -23.45
C LYS A 204 -19.18 5.40 -24.08
N GLN A 205 -18.35 5.94 -24.96
CA GLN A 205 -18.68 7.09 -25.79
C GLN A 205 -18.04 6.89 -27.17
N ASN A 206 -18.87 6.91 -28.21
CA ASN A 206 -18.46 6.55 -29.58
C ASN A 206 -17.79 5.16 -29.59
N ASN A 207 -16.54 5.06 -30.05
CA ASN A 207 -15.76 3.81 -30.07
C ASN A 207 -14.81 3.67 -28.85
N ASN A 208 -14.86 4.60 -27.90
CA ASN A 208 -13.97 4.61 -26.75
C ASN A 208 -14.66 3.97 -25.54
N THR A 209 -13.94 3.07 -24.87
CA THR A 209 -14.36 2.46 -23.61
C THR A 209 -13.38 2.88 -22.52
N LEU A 210 -13.92 3.34 -21.40
CA LEU A 210 -13.17 3.69 -20.20
C LEU A 210 -13.62 2.78 -19.07
N THR A 211 -12.71 1.97 -18.55
CA THR A 211 -12.93 1.18 -17.33
C THR A 211 -12.53 2.01 -16.12
N ALA A 212 -13.50 2.43 -15.32
CA ALA A 212 -13.25 3.13 -14.08
C ALA A 212 -13.30 2.15 -12.89
N LYS A 213 -12.34 2.28 -11.98
CA LYS A 213 -12.26 1.45 -10.78
C LYS A 213 -12.08 2.30 -9.54
N LEU A 214 -13.02 2.19 -8.60
CA LEU A 214 -12.89 2.72 -7.26
C LEU A 214 -12.43 1.58 -6.33
N PHE A 215 -11.26 1.74 -5.71
CA PHE A 215 -10.61 0.70 -4.91
C PHE A 215 -11.28 0.52 -3.54
N ASN A 216 -11.34 -0.71 -3.04
CA ASN A 216 -11.67 -0.96 -1.64
C ASN A 216 -10.62 -0.32 -0.72
N ASN A 217 -11.04 0.12 0.47
CA ASN A 217 -10.11 0.66 1.45
C ASN A 217 -10.61 0.46 2.89
N PRO A 218 -9.72 0.30 3.87
CA PRO A 218 -10.09 0.30 5.27
C PRO A 218 -10.35 1.75 5.75
N SER A 219 -10.75 1.90 7.02
CA SER A 219 -10.88 3.21 7.66
C SER A 219 -9.55 3.96 7.86
N HIS A 220 -8.41 3.27 7.71
CA HIS A 220 -7.08 3.86 7.80
C HIS A 220 -6.87 4.77 6.59
N LEU A 221 -7.08 6.07 6.81
CA LEU A 221 -7.04 7.09 5.76
C LEU A 221 -5.70 7.06 5.03
N GLU A 222 -5.72 7.36 3.73
CA GLU A 222 -4.56 7.42 2.85
C GLU A 222 -3.86 6.07 2.55
N ALA A 223 -4.19 4.98 3.25
CA ALA A 223 -3.56 3.67 3.06
C ALA A 223 -3.78 3.07 1.66
N ALA A 224 -4.96 3.31 1.07
CA ALA A 224 -5.28 2.81 -0.26
C ALA A 224 -4.56 3.56 -1.40
N ASN A 225 -3.89 4.68 -1.11
CA ASN A 225 -3.23 5.47 -2.14
C ASN A 225 -2.12 4.67 -2.83
N SER A 226 -1.24 4.04 -2.06
CA SER A 226 -0.16 3.20 -2.59
C SER A 226 -0.70 1.97 -3.34
N VAL A 227 -1.83 1.40 -2.90
CA VAL A 227 -2.49 0.28 -3.57
C VAL A 227 -2.94 0.69 -4.97
N LEU A 228 -3.58 1.86 -5.09
CA LEU A 228 -3.97 2.40 -6.40
C LEU A 228 -2.76 2.66 -7.30
N LEU A 229 -1.67 3.21 -6.77
CA LEU A 229 -0.45 3.48 -7.55
C LEU A 229 0.15 2.19 -8.11
N GLY A 230 0.25 1.14 -7.28
CA GLY A 230 0.76 -0.16 -7.70
C GLY A 230 -0.09 -0.81 -8.80
N HIS A 231 -1.41 -0.79 -8.62
CA HIS A 231 -2.35 -1.31 -9.62
C HIS A 231 -2.30 -0.50 -10.92
N THR A 232 -2.15 0.82 -10.82
CA THR A 232 -2.00 1.70 -12.00
C THR A 232 -0.75 1.35 -12.77
N TYR A 233 0.39 1.18 -12.09
CA TYR A 233 1.64 0.79 -12.71
C TYR A 233 1.53 -0.56 -13.43
N ALA A 234 0.89 -1.55 -12.81
CA ALA A 234 0.71 -2.88 -13.41
C ALA A 234 -0.09 -2.85 -14.73
N LEU A 235 -1.08 -1.96 -14.85
CA LEU A 235 -1.84 -1.76 -16.10
C LEU A 235 -0.99 -1.05 -17.17
N GLN A 236 -0.14 -0.10 -16.77
CA GLN A 236 0.76 0.65 -17.67
C GLN A 236 1.90 -0.20 -18.24
N GLU A 237 2.07 -1.45 -17.80
CA GLU A 237 2.98 -2.38 -18.49
C GLU A 237 2.39 -2.89 -19.81
N ASP A 238 1.06 -2.87 -19.95
CA ASP A 238 0.35 -3.32 -21.15
C ASP A 238 -0.10 -2.16 -22.08
N THR A 239 0.03 -0.90 -21.63
CA THR A 239 -0.42 0.31 -22.37
C THR A 239 0.40 1.55 -22.00
N SER A 240 0.19 2.71 -22.62
CA SER A 240 0.96 3.92 -22.27
C SER A 240 0.49 4.56 -20.95
N LYS A 241 1.35 5.34 -20.30
CA LYS A 241 1.03 6.05 -19.04
C LYS A 241 -0.20 6.96 -19.17
N GLN A 242 -0.36 7.60 -20.33
CA GLN A 242 -1.50 8.47 -20.66
C GLN A 242 -2.83 7.71 -20.77
N LYS A 243 -2.80 6.38 -20.95
CA LYS A 243 -3.99 5.53 -21.09
C LYS A 243 -4.56 5.03 -19.75
N VAL A 244 -3.80 5.18 -18.67
CA VAL A 244 -4.23 4.82 -17.31
C VAL A 244 -4.12 6.07 -16.44
N LEU A 245 -5.26 6.64 -16.03
CA LEU A 245 -5.33 7.86 -15.23
C LEU A 245 -5.55 7.53 -13.74
N PRO A 246 -4.53 7.71 -12.88
CA PRO A 246 -4.71 7.62 -11.44
C PRO A 246 -5.27 8.94 -10.87
N VAL A 247 -6.28 8.82 -10.02
CA VAL A 247 -6.91 9.93 -9.29
C VAL A 247 -6.99 9.56 -7.81
N LEU A 248 -6.35 10.37 -6.96
CA LEU A 248 -6.35 10.18 -5.51
C LEU A 248 -7.18 11.28 -4.85
N MET A 249 -8.13 10.91 -4.00
CA MET A 249 -8.99 11.84 -3.29
C MET A 249 -8.74 11.79 -1.78
N HIS A 250 -8.47 12.95 -1.20
CA HIS A 250 -7.98 13.08 0.16
C HIS A 250 -8.92 13.92 1.03
N GLY A 251 -8.88 13.71 2.35
CA GLY A 251 -9.38 14.71 3.30
C GLY A 251 -8.27 15.71 3.66
N ASP A 252 -8.59 16.99 3.86
CA ASP A 252 -7.62 18.04 4.20
C ASP A 252 -6.69 17.66 5.37
N SER A 253 -7.28 17.19 6.47
CA SER A 253 -6.55 16.84 7.68
C SER A 253 -5.75 15.54 7.54
N ALA A 254 -6.25 14.59 6.74
CA ALA A 254 -5.57 13.31 6.52
C ALA A 254 -4.38 13.47 5.58
N PHE A 255 -4.52 14.27 4.52
CA PHE A 255 -3.49 14.52 3.53
C PHE A 255 -2.19 15.03 4.18
N ILE A 256 -2.30 16.04 5.06
CA ILE A 256 -1.14 16.62 5.75
C ILE A 256 -0.68 15.79 6.96
N GLY A 257 -1.57 14.96 7.54
CA GLY A 257 -1.35 14.28 8.81
C GLY A 257 -0.85 12.83 8.70
N GLN A 258 -1.06 12.16 7.57
CA GLN A 258 -0.66 10.75 7.38
C GLN A 258 0.69 10.65 6.64
N GLY A 259 1.68 10.03 7.30
CA GLY A 259 3.04 9.88 6.75
C GLY A 259 3.10 9.10 5.42
N VAL A 260 2.15 8.18 5.21
CA VAL A 260 2.06 7.40 3.95
C VAL A 260 1.79 8.27 2.73
N VAL A 261 1.22 9.47 2.89
CA VAL A 261 1.06 10.44 1.80
C VAL A 261 2.44 10.90 1.32
N ALA A 262 3.31 11.31 2.22
CA ALA A 262 4.67 11.72 1.88
C ALA A 262 5.48 10.57 1.27
N GLU A 263 5.34 9.35 1.82
CA GLU A 263 5.97 8.16 1.24
C GLU A 263 5.47 7.88 -0.19
N GLY A 264 4.16 7.96 -0.42
CA GLY A 264 3.55 7.76 -1.74
C GLY A 264 3.94 8.83 -2.75
N LEU A 265 4.00 10.10 -2.35
CA LEU A 265 4.47 11.21 -3.19
C LEU A 265 5.94 11.00 -3.61
N ASN A 266 6.77 10.48 -2.71
CA ASN A 266 8.17 10.17 -3.02
C ASN A 266 8.32 9.08 -4.11
N LEU A 267 7.28 8.28 -4.38
CA LEU A 267 7.29 7.27 -5.45
C LEU A 267 7.12 7.86 -6.85
N ALA A 268 6.57 9.07 -6.99
CA ALA A 268 6.08 9.63 -8.26
C ALA A 268 7.12 9.60 -9.40
N TYR A 269 8.40 9.80 -9.08
CA TYR A 269 9.48 9.91 -10.05
C TYR A 269 10.56 8.83 -9.91
N ILE A 270 10.29 7.75 -9.17
CA ILE A 270 11.22 6.63 -9.01
C ILE A 270 10.92 5.55 -10.06
N ASP A 271 11.95 5.11 -10.78
CA ASP A 271 11.84 3.99 -11.72
C ASP A 271 11.34 2.72 -11.01
N GLY A 272 10.36 2.05 -11.62
CA GLY A 272 9.66 0.92 -11.01
C GLY A 272 8.43 1.27 -10.18
N TYR A 273 8.17 2.57 -9.98
CA TYR A 273 6.99 3.10 -9.26
C TYR A 273 6.28 4.26 -9.95
N ASN A 274 6.98 4.98 -10.84
CA ASN A 274 6.46 6.14 -11.55
C ASN A 274 5.27 5.77 -12.45
N VAL A 275 4.07 6.28 -12.09
CA VAL A 275 2.80 6.09 -12.81
C VAL A 275 2.46 7.21 -13.81
N GLY A 276 3.40 8.11 -14.10
CA GLY A 276 3.21 9.20 -15.06
C GLY A 276 2.30 10.32 -14.57
N GLY A 277 2.41 10.66 -13.29
CA GLY A 277 1.64 11.74 -12.67
C GLY A 277 0.22 11.33 -12.26
N THR A 278 -0.18 11.78 -11.08
CA THR A 278 -1.49 11.57 -10.46
C THR A 278 -2.24 12.89 -10.34
N ILE A 279 -3.56 12.84 -10.53
CA ILE A 279 -4.43 13.96 -10.20
C ILE A 279 -4.88 13.78 -8.75
N HIS A 280 -4.42 14.67 -7.89
CA HIS A 280 -4.79 14.69 -6.48
C HIS A 280 -5.95 15.67 -6.25
N ILE A 281 -7.03 15.22 -5.60
CA ILE A 281 -8.19 16.05 -5.24
C ILE A 281 -8.31 16.07 -3.71
N ILE A 282 -8.03 17.20 -3.08
CA ILE A 282 -8.20 17.36 -1.64
C ILE A 282 -9.59 17.92 -1.38
N GLN A 283 -10.44 17.14 -0.73
CA GLN A 283 -11.79 17.51 -0.30
C GLN A 283 -11.73 18.37 0.96
N ASN A 284 -11.28 19.62 0.79
CA ASN A 284 -10.99 20.54 1.87
C ASN A 284 -12.25 21.18 2.43
N ASN A 285 -12.78 20.54 3.46
CA ASN A 285 -13.97 21.01 4.18
C ASN A 285 -13.63 21.79 5.45
N LYS A 286 -12.35 22.16 5.62
CA LYS A 286 -11.84 23.03 6.68
C LYS A 286 -11.90 22.45 8.10
N ILE A 287 -12.13 21.13 8.25
CA ILE A 287 -12.29 20.51 9.57
C ILE A 287 -11.96 19.00 9.58
N GLY A 288 -11.09 18.60 10.52
CA GLY A 288 -10.72 17.21 10.79
C GLY A 288 -11.49 16.63 11.96
N PHE A 289 -12.66 16.02 11.72
CA PHE A 289 -13.62 15.65 12.77
C PHE A 289 -14.02 16.87 13.62
N THR A 290 -13.40 17.08 14.79
CA THR A 290 -13.59 18.27 15.65
C THR A 290 -12.44 19.25 15.53
N ALA A 291 -11.30 18.80 14.99
CA ALA A 291 -10.07 19.57 14.94
C ALA A 291 -10.16 20.66 13.87
N GLN A 292 -9.81 21.88 14.25
CA GLN A 292 -9.85 23.07 13.39
C GLN A 292 -8.55 23.21 12.59
N GLU A 293 -8.57 24.03 11.54
CA GLU A 293 -7.37 24.28 10.71
C GLU A 293 -6.16 24.79 11.53
N ASN A 294 -6.39 25.56 12.60
CA ASN A 294 -5.32 26.09 13.46
C ASN A 294 -4.69 25.03 14.38
N GLU A 295 -5.25 23.82 14.44
CA GLU A 295 -4.65 22.67 15.11
C GLU A 295 -3.74 21.86 14.15
N SER A 296 -3.49 22.40 12.95
CA SER A 296 -2.44 21.98 12.02
C SER A 296 -1.38 23.09 11.87
N THR A 297 -0.11 22.70 11.68
CA THR A 297 1.01 23.63 11.51
C THR A 297 0.99 24.33 10.14
N SER A 298 0.45 23.67 9.12
CA SER A 298 0.51 24.13 7.74
C SER A 298 -0.60 25.12 7.41
N ILE A 299 -0.30 26.16 6.61
CA ILE A 299 -1.32 27.11 6.13
C ILE A 299 -2.28 26.43 5.16
N TYR A 300 -1.76 25.63 4.23
CA TYR A 300 -2.56 24.83 3.30
C TYR A 300 -2.35 23.36 3.58
N CYS A 301 -3.44 22.58 3.55
CA CYS A 301 -3.34 21.13 3.63
C CYS A 301 -2.48 20.57 2.48
N SER A 302 -2.54 21.19 1.30
CA SER A 302 -1.77 20.81 0.09
C SER A 302 -0.26 21.03 0.16
N ASN A 303 0.31 21.61 1.24
CA ASN A 303 1.72 21.99 1.28
C ASN A 303 2.71 20.82 1.07
N LEU A 304 2.32 19.56 1.32
CA LEU A 304 3.16 18.41 0.97
C LEU A 304 3.45 18.33 -0.54
N ALA A 305 2.54 18.79 -1.40
CA ALA A 305 2.73 18.81 -2.85
C ALA A 305 3.98 19.60 -3.30
N LYS A 306 4.38 20.61 -2.51
CA LYS A 306 5.54 21.45 -2.82
C LYS A 306 6.87 20.68 -2.74
N SER A 307 6.93 19.52 -2.08
CA SER A 307 8.12 18.68 -2.10
C SER A 307 8.42 18.07 -3.47
N LEU A 308 7.44 18.09 -4.39
CA LEU A 308 7.54 17.60 -5.76
C LEU A 308 7.64 18.72 -6.80
N ASP A 309 7.76 19.97 -6.35
CA ASP A 309 7.62 21.16 -7.21
C ASP A 309 6.33 21.14 -8.05
N ALA A 310 5.24 20.54 -7.53
CA ALA A 310 3.99 20.37 -8.26
C ALA A 310 3.12 21.63 -8.22
N ALA A 311 2.30 21.83 -9.27
CA ALA A 311 1.27 22.86 -9.31
C ALA A 311 0.09 22.52 -8.39
N ILE A 312 -0.46 23.54 -7.74
CA ILE A 312 -1.62 23.41 -6.86
C ILE A 312 -2.69 24.41 -7.33
N ILE A 313 -3.89 23.91 -7.57
CA ILE A 313 -5.07 24.69 -7.93
C ILE A 313 -6.00 24.72 -6.72
N HIS A 314 -6.09 25.86 -6.04
CA HIS A 314 -7.12 26.07 -5.01
C HIS A 314 -8.38 26.58 -5.68
N VAL A 315 -9.50 25.91 -5.45
CA VAL A 315 -10.76 26.24 -6.14
C VAL A 315 -11.93 26.22 -5.17
N ASN A 316 -12.79 27.23 -5.26
CA ASN A 316 -14.00 27.33 -4.46
C ASN A 316 -15.05 26.33 -4.95
N ALA A 317 -15.44 25.40 -4.08
CA ALA A 317 -16.41 24.35 -4.38
C ALA A 317 -17.79 24.89 -4.80
N ASP A 318 -18.14 26.13 -4.43
CA ASP A 318 -19.39 26.79 -4.83
C ASP A 318 -19.37 27.31 -6.28
N ASN A 319 -18.18 27.56 -6.86
CA ASN A 319 -18.04 28.08 -8.22
C ASN A 319 -17.79 26.94 -9.21
N ILE A 320 -18.86 26.50 -9.87
CA ILE A 320 -18.86 25.29 -10.71
C ILE A 320 -18.04 25.46 -11.98
N GLU A 321 -18.03 26.64 -12.57
CA GLU A 321 -17.25 26.91 -13.79
C GLU A 321 -15.75 26.85 -13.49
N GLU A 322 -15.35 27.36 -12.32
CA GLU A 322 -13.97 27.27 -11.84
C GLU A 322 -13.56 25.84 -11.48
N VAL A 323 -14.48 25.03 -10.94
CA VAL A 323 -14.24 23.58 -10.72
C VAL A 323 -14.04 22.84 -12.04
N LEU A 324 -14.83 23.15 -13.07
CA LEU A 324 -14.65 22.58 -14.40
C LEU A 324 -13.30 22.99 -15.01
N LYS A 325 -12.88 24.26 -14.80
CA LYS A 325 -11.58 24.78 -15.23
C LYS A 325 -10.42 24.03 -14.55
N ALA A 326 -10.51 23.83 -13.23
CA ALA A 326 -9.51 23.10 -12.46
C ALA A 326 -9.35 21.65 -12.96
N ALA A 327 -10.46 20.95 -13.20
CA ALA A 327 -10.43 19.59 -13.77
C ALA A 327 -9.82 19.56 -15.17
N HIS A 328 -10.13 20.56 -16.00
CA HIS A 328 -9.60 20.69 -17.36
C HIS A 328 -8.08 20.89 -17.37
N ILE A 329 -7.58 21.82 -16.56
CA ILE A 329 -6.14 22.10 -16.42
C ILE A 329 -5.43 20.86 -15.88
N ALA A 330 -5.94 20.26 -14.80
CA ALA A 330 -5.31 19.10 -14.18
C ALA A 330 -5.18 17.92 -15.15
N PHE A 331 -6.24 17.62 -15.91
CA PHE A 331 -6.20 16.56 -16.90
C PHE A 331 -5.17 16.83 -18.00
N LEU A 332 -5.23 17.99 -18.66
CA LEU A 332 -4.35 18.29 -19.78
C LEU A 332 -2.89 18.40 -19.35
N TYR A 333 -2.61 19.01 -18.19
CA TYR A 333 -1.27 19.09 -17.64
C TYR A 333 -0.68 17.70 -17.38
N ARG A 334 -1.45 16.81 -16.74
CA ARG A 334 -1.01 15.44 -16.48
C ARG A 334 -0.75 14.69 -17.79
N GLN A 335 -1.64 14.80 -18.77
CA GLN A 335 -1.49 14.10 -20.06
C GLN A 335 -0.27 14.59 -20.85
N GLU A 336 0.02 15.90 -20.82
CA GLU A 336 1.15 16.50 -21.53
C GLU A 336 2.49 16.17 -20.85
N PHE A 337 2.58 16.39 -19.53
CA PHE A 337 3.87 16.36 -18.83
C PHE A 337 4.12 15.07 -18.05
N ASN A 338 3.13 14.19 -17.88
CA ASN A 338 3.21 12.99 -17.03
C ASN A 338 3.67 13.31 -15.59
N LYS A 339 3.14 14.40 -15.03
CA LYS A 339 3.51 14.94 -13.71
C LYS A 339 2.31 15.06 -12.77
N GLU A 340 2.62 15.07 -11.48
CA GLU A 340 1.66 15.28 -10.40
C GLU A 340 1.01 16.67 -10.47
N ILE A 341 -0.29 16.74 -10.19
CA ILE A 341 -1.03 18.00 -10.06
C ILE A 341 -2.13 17.90 -9.00
N PHE A 342 -2.32 18.99 -8.26
CA PHE A 342 -3.18 19.02 -7.08
C PHE A 342 -4.34 19.99 -7.27
N ILE A 343 -5.54 19.57 -6.91
CA ILE A 343 -6.72 20.39 -6.79
C ILE A 343 -7.12 20.41 -5.30
N ASP A 344 -6.99 21.56 -4.66
CA ASP A 344 -7.54 21.83 -3.32
C ASP A 344 -8.98 22.36 -3.49
N LEU A 345 -9.95 21.45 -3.39
CA LEU A 345 -11.37 21.76 -3.55
C LEU A 345 -11.93 22.26 -2.21
N VAL A 346 -12.01 23.59 -2.09
CA VAL A 346 -12.34 24.28 -0.84
C VAL A 346 -13.85 24.45 -0.70
N GLY A 347 -14.43 23.77 0.28
CA GLY A 347 -15.85 23.88 0.63
C GLY A 347 -16.08 23.75 2.13
N TYR A 348 -17.13 23.02 2.52
CA TYR A 348 -17.49 22.85 3.93
C TYR A 348 -18.11 21.48 4.19
N ARG A 349 -18.31 21.13 5.47
CA ARG A 349 -19.07 19.96 5.89
C ARG A 349 -20.40 20.40 6.49
N LYS A 350 -21.53 20.06 5.87
CA LYS A 350 -22.85 20.52 6.34
C LYS A 350 -23.24 19.99 7.73
N TYR A 351 -22.93 18.73 8.05
CA TYR A 351 -23.24 18.09 9.34
C TYR A 351 -21.97 17.89 10.19
N GLY A 352 -22.12 17.29 11.37
CA GLY A 352 -20.98 16.77 12.15
C GLY A 352 -20.15 15.74 11.38
N HIS A 353 -19.11 15.17 12.02
CA HIS A 353 -18.21 14.24 11.33
C HIS A 353 -18.94 13.04 10.73
N ASN A 354 -19.98 12.60 11.44
CA ASN A 354 -21.03 11.74 10.93
C ASN A 354 -22.39 12.37 11.27
N GLU A 355 -23.48 11.82 10.74
CA GLU A 355 -24.78 12.48 10.83
C GLU A 355 -25.48 12.36 12.19
N GLY A 356 -24.90 11.61 13.14
CA GLY A 356 -25.32 11.59 14.54
C GLY A 356 -24.46 12.48 15.45
N ASP A 357 -23.43 13.14 14.92
CA ASP A 357 -22.51 14.01 15.65
C ASP A 357 -23.01 15.46 15.63
N ASP A 358 -23.00 16.14 16.78
CA ASP A 358 -23.37 17.56 16.90
C ASP A 358 -22.11 18.44 16.88
N PRO A 359 -21.85 19.13 15.75
CA PRO A 359 -20.65 19.93 15.60
C PRO A 359 -20.68 21.26 16.36
N ASP A 360 -21.85 21.72 16.82
CA ASP A 360 -21.97 23.00 17.53
C ASP A 360 -21.22 22.96 18.88
N PHE A 361 -20.97 21.76 19.44
CA PHE A 361 -20.20 21.60 20.68
C PHE A 361 -18.75 22.07 20.59
N THR A 362 -18.17 22.06 19.39
CA THR A 362 -16.74 22.37 19.19
C THR A 362 -16.53 23.51 18.19
N ASN A 363 -17.44 23.68 17.23
CA ASN A 363 -17.28 24.60 16.10
C ASN A 363 -18.51 25.52 15.87
N PRO A 364 -19.09 26.15 16.91
CA PRO A 364 -20.41 26.80 16.82
C PRO A 364 -20.47 27.99 15.84
N LEU A 365 -19.39 28.74 15.68
CA LEU A 365 -19.35 29.88 14.75
C LEU A 365 -19.33 29.42 13.29
N MET A 366 -18.47 28.46 12.96
CA MET A 366 -18.40 27.85 11.63
C MET A 366 -19.77 27.26 11.24
N TYR A 367 -20.42 26.51 12.14
CA TYR A 367 -21.70 25.88 11.83
C TYR A 367 -22.87 26.86 11.82
N LYS A 368 -22.78 28.00 12.53
CA LYS A 368 -23.72 29.13 12.34
C LYS A 368 -23.65 29.66 10.90
N ASP A 369 -22.45 29.84 10.36
CA ASP A 369 -22.27 30.34 8.99
C ASP A 369 -22.71 29.30 7.95
N ILE A 370 -22.38 28.02 8.17
CA ILE A 370 -22.83 26.91 7.32
C ILE A 370 -24.36 26.82 7.29
N LYS A 371 -25.04 26.95 8.44
CA LYS A 371 -26.51 26.93 8.52
C LYS A 371 -27.16 28.09 7.76
N ALA A 372 -26.49 29.24 7.67
CA ALA A 372 -26.96 30.39 6.90
C ALA A 372 -26.71 30.26 5.39
N LYS A 373 -25.83 29.34 4.97
CA LYS A 373 -25.39 29.19 3.58
C LYS A 373 -26.42 28.41 2.75
N LYS A 374 -26.65 28.87 1.51
CA LYS A 374 -27.40 28.10 0.50
C LYS A 374 -26.54 26.94 -0.01
N SER A 375 -27.15 25.81 -0.33
CA SER A 375 -26.41 24.69 -0.94
C SER A 375 -25.88 25.05 -2.33
N ILE A 376 -24.82 24.36 -2.77
CA ILE A 376 -24.17 24.56 -4.06
C ILE A 376 -25.18 24.48 -5.21
N TYR A 377 -26.05 23.44 -5.20
CA TYR A 377 -27.13 23.30 -6.18
C TYR A 377 -28.07 24.52 -6.22
N LYS A 378 -28.44 25.09 -5.08
CA LYS A 378 -29.34 26.25 -5.02
C LYS A 378 -28.68 27.52 -5.55
N LEU A 379 -27.39 27.70 -5.29
CA LEU A 379 -26.61 28.82 -5.81
C LEU A 379 -26.52 28.72 -7.34
N TYR A 380 -26.08 27.57 -7.85
CA TYR A 380 -25.89 27.37 -9.28
C TYR A 380 -27.21 27.38 -10.06
N LYS A 381 -28.27 26.79 -9.50
CA LYS A 381 -29.63 26.90 -10.04
C LYS A 381 -30.05 28.35 -10.24
N ALA A 382 -29.83 29.21 -9.24
CA ALA A 382 -30.26 30.61 -9.33
C ALA A 382 -29.50 31.35 -10.44
N ALA A 383 -28.19 31.11 -10.55
CA ALA A 383 -27.35 31.68 -11.61
C ALA A 383 -27.83 31.28 -13.01
N LEU A 384 -28.09 29.98 -13.25
CA LEU A 384 -28.53 29.52 -14.58
C LEU A 384 -29.95 29.98 -14.96
N ILE A 385 -30.83 30.24 -13.99
CA ILE A 385 -32.13 30.88 -14.25
C ILE A 385 -31.94 32.34 -14.63
N GLU A 386 -31.06 33.06 -13.94
CA GLU A 386 -30.74 34.46 -14.22
C GLU A 386 -30.08 34.62 -15.60
N GLU A 387 -29.22 33.69 -15.99
CA GLU A 387 -28.64 33.58 -17.34
C GLU A 387 -29.66 33.17 -18.42
N GLY A 388 -30.85 32.71 -18.03
CA GLY A 388 -31.90 32.27 -18.97
C GLY A 388 -31.65 30.90 -19.61
N LEU A 389 -30.69 30.12 -19.08
CA LEU A 389 -30.31 28.80 -19.61
C LEU A 389 -31.27 27.68 -19.19
N ILE A 390 -32.04 27.87 -18.11
CA ILE A 390 -33.04 26.92 -17.65
C ILE A 390 -34.24 27.63 -17.03
N THR A 391 -35.44 27.12 -17.31
CA THR A 391 -36.69 27.66 -16.77
C THR A 391 -37.03 27.06 -15.40
N ALA A 392 -37.86 27.78 -14.63
CA ALA A 392 -38.35 27.29 -13.35
C ALA A 392 -39.17 25.98 -13.46
N GLN A 393 -39.84 25.76 -14.60
CA GLN A 393 -40.60 24.55 -14.85
C GLN A 393 -39.68 23.34 -15.11
N GLU A 394 -38.63 23.50 -15.93
CA GLU A 394 -37.64 22.44 -16.17
C GLU A 394 -36.91 22.00 -14.90
N ILE A 395 -36.62 22.96 -14.00
CA ILE A 395 -36.08 22.66 -12.68
C ILE A 395 -37.03 21.77 -11.88
N LYS A 396 -38.33 22.12 -11.85
CA LYS A 396 -39.32 21.37 -11.09
C LYS A 396 -39.46 19.94 -11.63
N ASP A 397 -39.42 19.79 -12.94
CA ASP A 397 -39.50 18.49 -13.61
C ASP A 397 -38.24 17.64 -13.33
N LEU A 398 -37.06 18.26 -13.32
CA LEU A 398 -35.80 17.61 -12.92
C LEU A 398 -35.83 17.13 -11.46
N GLU A 399 -36.31 17.98 -10.54
CA GLU A 399 -36.43 17.65 -9.11
C GLU A 399 -37.42 16.51 -8.89
N GLN A 400 -38.58 16.53 -9.58
CA GLN A 400 -39.57 15.46 -9.49
C GLN A 400 -39.06 14.13 -10.07
N SER A 401 -38.44 14.16 -11.25
CA SER A 401 -37.89 12.97 -11.91
C SER A 401 -36.87 12.23 -11.04
N ASN A 402 -35.95 12.98 -10.41
CA ASN A 402 -34.99 12.37 -9.48
C ASN A 402 -35.69 11.78 -8.24
N GLN A 403 -36.82 12.34 -7.79
CA GLN A 403 -37.53 11.88 -6.58
C GLN A 403 -38.21 10.56 -6.87
N ASP A 404 -38.84 10.47 -8.04
CA ASP A 404 -39.50 9.26 -8.51
C ASP A 404 -38.46 8.14 -8.71
N LEU A 405 -37.30 8.45 -9.29
CA LEU A 405 -36.20 7.49 -9.44
C LEU A 405 -35.73 6.94 -8.10
N LEU A 406 -35.38 7.79 -7.14
CA LEU A 406 -34.88 7.35 -5.84
C LEU A 406 -35.93 6.57 -5.04
N SER A 407 -37.20 6.95 -5.17
CA SER A 407 -38.32 6.23 -4.54
C SER A 407 -38.47 4.83 -5.14
N ALA A 408 -38.43 4.71 -6.47
CA ALA A 408 -38.52 3.42 -7.16
C ALA A 408 -37.31 2.51 -6.84
N GLU A 409 -36.11 3.06 -6.74
CA GLU A 409 -34.91 2.31 -6.34
C GLU A 409 -34.95 1.88 -4.87
N PHE A 410 -35.52 2.70 -3.99
CA PHE A 410 -35.76 2.31 -2.60
C PHE A 410 -36.76 1.15 -2.50
N ASP A 411 -37.85 1.17 -3.28
CA ASP A 411 -38.82 0.06 -3.31
C ASP A 411 -38.16 -1.26 -3.76
N LYS A 412 -37.19 -1.18 -4.70
CA LYS A 412 -36.38 -2.35 -5.09
C LYS A 412 -35.49 -2.84 -3.94
N ALA A 413 -34.84 -1.93 -3.22
CA ALA A 413 -34.02 -2.26 -2.05
C ALA A 413 -34.84 -2.95 -0.95
N GLU A 414 -36.03 -2.45 -0.65
CA GLU A 414 -36.93 -3.08 0.33
C GLU A 414 -37.38 -4.47 -0.09
N LYS A 415 -37.66 -4.68 -1.38
CA LYS A 415 -37.99 -6.01 -1.91
C LYS A 415 -36.82 -6.97 -1.76
N ALA A 416 -35.60 -6.54 -2.09
CA ALA A 416 -34.39 -7.34 -1.93
C ALA A 416 -34.15 -7.70 -0.45
N SER A 417 -34.26 -6.74 0.46
CA SER A 417 -34.13 -6.97 1.91
C SER A 417 -35.14 -7.99 2.45
N LYS A 418 -36.39 -7.96 1.99
CA LYS A 418 -37.41 -8.96 2.36
C LYS A 418 -37.12 -10.36 1.81
N GLN A 419 -36.34 -10.47 0.74
CA GLN A 419 -35.98 -11.73 0.08
C GLN A 419 -34.63 -12.29 0.57
N ALA A 420 -33.76 -11.43 1.10
CA ALA A 420 -32.46 -11.81 1.60
C ALA A 420 -32.61 -12.82 2.74
N LYS A 421 -31.95 -13.97 2.60
CA LYS A 421 -31.71 -14.89 3.71
C LYS A 421 -30.34 -14.53 4.27
N ASN A 422 -30.28 -14.16 5.55
CA ASN A 422 -29.00 -14.03 6.24
C ASN A 422 -28.46 -15.44 6.48
N ASP A 423 -27.69 -15.93 5.51
CA ASP A 423 -27.02 -17.23 5.56
C ASP A 423 -25.67 -17.16 6.32
N TYR A 424 -25.47 -16.13 7.16
CA TYR A 424 -24.30 -16.05 8.02
C TYR A 424 -24.33 -17.20 9.03
N VAL A 425 -23.42 -18.16 8.82
CA VAL A 425 -23.30 -19.34 9.67
C VAL A 425 -22.35 -19.03 10.82
N LEU A 426 -22.89 -18.97 12.03
CA LEU A 426 -22.07 -19.02 13.25
C LEU A 426 -21.45 -20.42 13.34
N SER A 427 -20.14 -20.51 13.10
CA SER A 427 -19.36 -21.73 13.21
C SER A 427 -18.36 -21.61 14.36
N ASN A 428 -18.26 -22.68 15.16
CA ASN A 428 -17.20 -22.84 16.16
C ASN A 428 -16.08 -23.77 15.66
N THR A 429 -16.08 -24.11 14.37
CA THR A 429 -15.13 -25.03 13.74
C THR A 429 -14.51 -24.38 12.51
N ASP A 430 -13.19 -24.48 12.41
CA ASP A 430 -12.45 -24.06 11.23
C ASP A 430 -12.71 -25.02 10.06
N GLU A 431 -12.87 -24.47 8.85
CA GLU A 431 -12.97 -25.29 7.65
C GLU A 431 -11.60 -25.87 7.27
N VAL A 432 -11.57 -27.16 6.92
CA VAL A 432 -10.37 -27.83 6.41
C VAL A 432 -10.19 -27.44 4.96
N ILE A 433 -9.21 -26.57 4.69
CA ILE A 433 -8.95 -26.08 3.33
C ILE A 433 -7.83 -26.90 2.69
N LYS A 434 -8.10 -27.43 1.49
CA LYS A 434 -7.14 -28.21 0.71
C LYS A 434 -6.16 -27.26 0.00
N THR A 435 -4.88 -27.57 0.10
CA THR A 435 -3.84 -26.93 -0.71
C THR A 435 -3.94 -27.43 -2.15
N ASN A 436 -3.72 -26.55 -3.12
CA ASN A 436 -3.62 -26.94 -4.53
C ASN A 436 -2.23 -27.56 -4.78
N ASP A 437 -2.20 -28.70 -5.47
CA ASP A 437 -0.98 -29.33 -5.96
C ASP A 437 -0.55 -28.63 -7.26
N PHE A 438 0.66 -28.07 -7.28
CA PHE A 438 1.27 -27.49 -8.48
C PHE A 438 2.57 -28.20 -8.80
N ASP A 439 2.93 -28.26 -10.09
CA ASP A 439 4.24 -28.78 -10.51
C ASP A 439 5.33 -27.75 -10.19
N GLU A 440 6.19 -28.10 -9.22
CA GLU A 440 7.25 -27.27 -8.67
C GLU A 440 8.63 -27.61 -9.24
N VAL A 441 8.77 -28.70 -10.01
CA VAL A 441 10.08 -29.11 -10.56
C VAL A 441 10.40 -28.39 -11.87
N ILE A 442 11.67 -28.49 -12.29
CA ILE A 442 12.14 -28.02 -13.60
C ILE A 442 12.79 -29.16 -14.37
N SER A 443 12.85 -29.03 -15.70
CA SER A 443 13.55 -30.01 -16.53
C SER A 443 15.05 -29.74 -16.61
N GLN A 444 15.85 -30.78 -16.89
CA GLN A 444 17.29 -30.66 -17.14
C GLN A 444 17.61 -29.60 -18.21
N LYS A 445 16.78 -29.50 -19.25
CA LYS A 445 16.94 -28.49 -20.32
C LYS A 445 16.93 -27.05 -19.80
N VAL A 446 16.20 -26.78 -18.72
CA VAL A 446 16.17 -25.44 -18.09
C VAL A 446 17.50 -25.18 -17.40
N ILE A 447 18.04 -26.17 -16.69
CA ILE A 447 19.34 -26.09 -16.02
C ILE A 447 20.46 -25.87 -17.04
N ASP A 448 20.46 -26.63 -18.13
CA ASP A 448 21.44 -26.49 -19.22
C ASP A 448 21.39 -25.06 -19.80
N LYS A 449 20.19 -24.53 -20.06
CA LYS A 449 20.00 -23.16 -20.56
C LYS A 449 20.48 -22.10 -19.56
N VAL A 450 20.31 -22.31 -18.26
CA VAL A 450 20.86 -21.43 -17.22
C VAL A 450 22.39 -21.46 -17.24
N ILE A 451 23.00 -22.65 -17.34
CA ILE A 451 24.47 -22.81 -17.43
C ILE A 451 25.02 -22.08 -18.66
N ASP A 452 24.36 -22.20 -19.80
CA ASP A 452 24.74 -21.53 -21.05
C ASP A 452 24.64 -20.01 -20.92
N THR A 453 23.57 -19.50 -20.30
CA THR A 453 23.33 -18.07 -20.11
C THR A 453 24.33 -17.42 -19.15
N MET A 454 24.86 -18.17 -18.17
CA MET A 454 25.88 -17.69 -17.23
C MET A 454 27.31 -17.67 -17.79
N THR A 455 27.50 -17.85 -19.10
CA THR A 455 28.84 -17.95 -19.70
C THR A 455 29.55 -16.60 -19.72
N LEU A 456 30.74 -16.56 -19.09
CA LEU A 456 31.60 -15.37 -18.99
C LEU A 456 32.78 -15.45 -19.98
N PRO A 457 33.27 -14.31 -20.51
CA PRO A 457 32.77 -12.95 -20.29
C PRO A 457 31.45 -12.69 -21.04
N PHE A 458 30.62 -11.80 -20.48
CA PHE A 458 29.42 -11.30 -21.17
C PHE A 458 29.83 -10.32 -22.26
N GLU A 459 29.23 -10.44 -23.45
CA GLU A 459 29.53 -9.56 -24.57
C GLU A 459 29.23 -8.09 -24.20
N ASN A 460 30.18 -7.19 -24.47
CA ASN A 460 30.08 -5.76 -24.17
C ASN A 460 29.76 -5.41 -22.71
N PHE A 461 30.09 -6.27 -21.74
CA PHE A 461 29.81 -6.02 -20.32
C PHE A 461 31.04 -6.22 -19.43
N THR A 462 31.42 -5.18 -18.68
CA THR A 462 32.58 -5.21 -17.77
C THR A 462 32.18 -5.68 -16.37
N THR A 463 32.41 -6.95 -16.06
CA THR A 463 32.04 -7.54 -14.78
C THR A 463 33.03 -7.17 -13.65
N ASN A 464 32.51 -6.96 -12.43
CA ASN A 464 33.35 -6.82 -11.24
C ASN A 464 34.09 -8.14 -10.93
N LYS A 465 35.42 -8.08 -10.74
CA LYS A 465 36.27 -9.29 -10.51
C LYS A 465 35.86 -10.16 -9.32
N LYS A 466 35.25 -9.59 -8.27
CA LYS A 466 34.74 -10.39 -7.13
C LYS A 466 33.45 -11.11 -7.50
N LEU A 467 32.58 -10.45 -8.26
CA LEU A 467 31.32 -11.00 -8.74
C LEU A 467 31.54 -12.12 -9.77
N GLU A 468 32.54 -11.96 -10.65
CA GLU A 468 32.94 -12.99 -11.61
C GLU A 468 33.20 -14.34 -10.93
N LYS A 469 33.93 -14.32 -9.80
CA LYS A 469 34.21 -15.54 -9.01
C LYS A 469 32.93 -16.17 -8.47
N ILE A 470 31.96 -15.35 -8.03
CA ILE A 470 30.66 -15.83 -7.54
C ILE A 470 29.89 -16.49 -8.70
N LEU A 471 29.80 -15.82 -9.85
CA LEU A 471 29.09 -16.33 -11.02
C LEU A 471 29.70 -17.63 -11.57
N VAL A 472 31.04 -17.72 -11.65
CA VAL A 472 31.73 -18.95 -12.05
C VAL A 472 31.42 -20.09 -11.09
N LYS A 473 31.48 -19.85 -9.78
CA LYS A 473 31.15 -20.87 -8.77
C LYS A 473 29.70 -21.33 -8.88
N ARG A 474 28.76 -20.40 -9.08
CA ARG A 474 27.34 -20.71 -9.28
C ARG A 474 27.09 -21.57 -10.50
N ARG A 475 27.71 -21.21 -11.63
CA ARG A 475 27.64 -22.02 -12.85
C ARG A 475 28.19 -23.43 -12.62
N GLN A 476 29.31 -23.56 -11.90
CA GLN A 476 29.87 -24.87 -11.54
C GLN A 476 28.94 -25.69 -10.66
N SER A 477 28.21 -25.04 -9.74
CA SER A 477 27.30 -25.71 -8.81
C SER A 477 26.10 -26.39 -9.46
N LEU A 478 25.75 -25.98 -10.69
CA LEU A 478 24.66 -26.62 -11.45
C LEU A 478 25.07 -27.91 -12.15
N ASN A 479 26.34 -28.35 -12.04
CA ASN A 479 26.74 -29.67 -12.49
C ASN A 479 26.42 -30.70 -11.39
N GLU A 480 25.79 -31.83 -11.76
CA GLU A 480 25.32 -32.86 -10.82
C GLU A 480 26.40 -33.38 -9.86
N ASN A 481 27.67 -33.36 -10.25
CA ASN A 481 28.80 -33.89 -9.46
C ASN A 481 29.48 -32.83 -8.56
N PHE A 482 28.91 -31.64 -8.41
CA PHE A 482 29.53 -30.58 -7.59
C PHE A 482 29.26 -30.80 -6.10
N GLU A 483 30.28 -31.29 -5.37
CA GLU A 483 30.15 -31.69 -3.96
C GLU A 483 29.64 -30.60 -3.02
N GLU A 484 29.91 -29.31 -3.28
CA GLU A 484 29.41 -28.24 -2.40
C GLU A 484 27.91 -27.95 -2.58
N GLY A 485 27.28 -28.46 -3.63
CA GLY A 485 25.86 -28.20 -3.96
C GLY A 485 25.58 -26.76 -4.40
N VAL A 486 24.30 -26.50 -4.66
CA VAL A 486 23.75 -25.21 -5.10
C VAL A 486 23.34 -24.39 -3.89
N ASP A 487 23.93 -23.20 -3.74
CA ASP A 487 23.64 -22.30 -2.63
C ASP A 487 22.25 -21.63 -2.73
N TRP A 488 21.84 -20.95 -1.65
CA TRP A 488 20.55 -20.26 -1.57
C TRP A 488 20.38 -19.23 -2.69
N GLY A 489 21.40 -18.40 -2.91
CA GLY A 489 21.32 -17.32 -3.89
C GLY A 489 21.22 -17.84 -5.32
N MET A 490 21.90 -18.93 -5.67
CA MET A 490 21.77 -19.55 -6.98
C MET A 490 20.44 -20.28 -7.14
N SER A 491 19.96 -20.95 -6.10
CA SER A 491 18.64 -21.59 -6.11
C SER A 491 17.54 -20.54 -6.32
N GLU A 492 17.67 -19.36 -5.71
CA GLU A 492 16.73 -18.26 -5.87
C GLU A 492 16.76 -17.71 -7.31
N ASN A 493 17.96 -17.53 -7.88
CA ASN A 493 18.10 -17.16 -9.30
C ASN A 493 17.50 -18.23 -10.24
N LEU A 494 17.59 -19.52 -9.88
CA LEU A 494 17.00 -20.61 -10.64
C LEU A 494 15.46 -20.58 -10.60
N VAL A 495 14.85 -20.15 -9.49
CA VAL A 495 13.40 -19.85 -9.44
C VAL A 495 13.07 -18.81 -10.51
N TYR A 496 13.74 -17.65 -10.48
CA TYR A 496 13.40 -16.57 -11.38
C TYR A 496 13.65 -16.90 -12.85
N ALA A 497 14.79 -17.52 -13.16
CA ALA A 497 15.14 -17.94 -14.52
C ALA A 497 14.17 -18.99 -15.07
N SER A 498 13.73 -19.94 -14.23
CA SER A 498 12.79 -20.97 -14.65
C SER A 498 11.39 -20.40 -14.91
N LEU A 499 10.89 -19.52 -14.05
CA LEU A 499 9.57 -18.88 -14.21
C LEU A 499 9.48 -18.05 -15.49
N VAL A 500 10.47 -17.19 -15.79
CA VAL A 500 10.41 -16.41 -17.04
C VAL A 500 10.58 -17.28 -18.28
N ASN A 501 11.32 -18.39 -18.19
CA ASN A 501 11.39 -19.38 -19.26
C ASN A 501 10.08 -20.19 -19.42
N GLU A 502 9.20 -20.20 -18.43
CA GLU A 502 7.83 -20.70 -18.50
C GLU A 502 6.82 -19.63 -18.96
N GLY A 503 7.25 -18.37 -19.11
CA GLY A 503 6.39 -17.26 -19.48
C GLY A 503 5.68 -16.59 -18.29
N ILE A 504 6.14 -16.84 -17.06
CA ILE A 504 5.63 -16.22 -15.82
C ILE A 504 6.56 -15.07 -15.44
N SER A 505 6.01 -13.86 -15.30
CA SER A 505 6.80 -12.68 -14.92
C SER A 505 7.13 -12.67 -13.43
N VAL A 506 8.28 -12.08 -13.09
CA VAL A 506 8.75 -11.92 -11.71
C VAL A 506 8.97 -10.44 -11.44
N ARG A 507 8.31 -9.92 -10.41
CA ARG A 507 8.59 -8.59 -9.87
C ARG A 507 9.16 -8.73 -8.47
N LEU A 508 10.36 -8.19 -8.24
CA LEU A 508 11.01 -8.16 -6.94
C LEU A 508 11.34 -6.72 -6.55
N SER A 509 10.86 -6.30 -5.38
CA SER A 509 11.06 -4.95 -4.89
C SER A 509 11.44 -4.95 -3.42
N GLY A 510 12.43 -4.13 -3.05
CA GLY A 510 12.85 -3.98 -1.67
C GLY A 510 14.16 -3.20 -1.54
N GLN A 511 14.52 -2.85 -0.31
CA GLN A 511 15.76 -2.11 -0.04
C GLN A 511 16.97 -2.98 -0.38
N ASP A 512 17.80 -2.51 -1.31
CA ASP A 512 18.95 -3.25 -1.87
C ASP A 512 18.62 -4.57 -2.60
N ALA A 513 17.37 -4.79 -3.01
CA ALA A 513 16.91 -6.08 -3.55
C ALA A 513 17.69 -6.55 -4.78
N LYS A 514 18.19 -5.64 -5.63
CA LYS A 514 19.01 -5.98 -6.82
C LYS A 514 20.24 -6.82 -6.49
N ARG A 515 20.99 -6.42 -5.46
CA ARG A 515 22.18 -7.11 -4.96
C ARG A 515 21.82 -8.15 -3.90
N GLY A 516 20.76 -7.88 -3.14
CA GLY A 516 20.44 -8.47 -1.86
C GLY A 516 21.25 -7.81 -0.74
N THR A 517 20.60 -7.52 0.39
CA THR A 517 21.21 -6.94 1.60
C THR A 517 22.48 -7.68 1.98
N PHE A 518 22.43 -9.03 1.97
CA PHE A 518 23.55 -9.89 2.34
C PHE A 518 24.52 -10.22 1.20
N SER A 519 24.47 -9.49 0.07
CA SER A 519 25.28 -9.76 -1.14
C SER A 519 25.20 -11.22 -1.60
N HIS A 520 23.99 -11.75 -1.63
CA HIS A 520 23.72 -13.15 -1.96
C HIS A 520 22.89 -13.29 -3.23
N ARG A 521 22.27 -12.23 -3.77
CA ARG A 521 21.33 -12.39 -4.88
C ARG A 521 22.00 -12.12 -6.23
N HIS A 522 22.51 -10.90 -6.41
CA HIS A 522 23.12 -10.43 -7.67
C HIS A 522 22.22 -10.68 -8.89
N LEU A 523 20.95 -10.29 -8.81
CA LEU A 523 19.98 -10.49 -9.89
C LEU A 523 20.16 -9.45 -11.01
N ALA A 524 20.48 -8.22 -10.62
CA ALA A 524 20.92 -7.16 -11.52
C ALA A 524 22.43 -6.97 -11.40
N LEU A 525 23.14 -7.11 -12.53
CA LEU A 525 24.58 -6.90 -12.63
C LEU A 525 24.85 -5.48 -13.13
N ILE A 526 25.82 -4.79 -12.53
CA ILE A 526 26.18 -3.41 -12.90
C ILE A 526 27.53 -3.42 -13.63
N ASP A 527 27.53 -2.90 -14.86
CA ASP A 527 28.75 -2.75 -15.67
C ASP A 527 29.70 -1.74 -15.01
N GLN A 528 30.96 -2.14 -14.82
CA GLN A 528 31.97 -1.30 -14.16
C GLN A 528 32.51 -0.16 -15.02
N SER A 529 32.18 -0.10 -16.31
CA SER A 529 32.63 0.91 -17.26
C SER A 529 31.60 2.00 -17.54
N ASN A 530 30.31 1.71 -17.42
CA ASN A 530 29.22 2.65 -17.77
C ASN A 530 27.98 2.58 -16.86
N GLU A 531 28.00 1.74 -15.82
CA GLU A 531 26.92 1.57 -14.85
C GLU A 531 25.59 1.04 -15.43
N GLN A 532 25.59 0.54 -16.67
CA GLN A 532 24.41 -0.11 -17.24
C GLN A 532 24.09 -1.39 -16.48
N GLU A 533 22.78 -1.63 -16.33
CA GLU A 533 22.25 -2.80 -15.66
C GLU A 533 21.99 -3.94 -16.64
N LEU A 534 22.41 -5.15 -16.25
CA LEU A 534 22.13 -6.39 -16.96
C LEU A 534 21.41 -7.38 -16.04
N ILE A 535 20.17 -7.73 -16.41
CA ILE A 535 19.43 -8.85 -15.80
C ILE A 535 19.56 -10.06 -16.72
N LEU A 536 20.48 -10.97 -16.40
CA LEU A 536 20.89 -12.08 -17.27
C LEU A 536 19.71 -12.92 -17.76
N TRP A 537 18.79 -13.26 -16.86
CA TRP A 537 17.75 -14.24 -17.12
C TRP A 537 16.64 -13.73 -18.04
N ASN A 538 16.53 -12.42 -18.27
CA ASN A 538 15.58 -11.87 -19.23
C ASN A 538 15.87 -12.34 -20.66
N SER A 539 17.13 -12.70 -20.97
CA SER A 539 17.50 -13.33 -22.26
C SER A 539 16.85 -14.71 -22.47
N MET A 540 16.39 -15.36 -21.40
CA MET A 540 15.75 -16.68 -21.44
C MET A 540 14.23 -16.63 -21.52
N ALA A 541 13.63 -15.44 -21.36
CA ALA A 541 12.20 -15.27 -21.17
C ALA A 541 11.36 -15.69 -22.38
N LYS A 542 10.13 -16.16 -22.13
CA LYS A 542 9.13 -16.49 -23.16
C LYS A 542 7.89 -15.62 -22.98
N ASN A 543 7.06 -15.53 -24.03
CA ASN A 543 5.74 -14.87 -23.99
C ASN A 543 5.78 -13.44 -23.42
N SER A 544 6.86 -12.70 -23.69
CA SER A 544 7.09 -11.35 -23.16
C SER A 544 7.17 -11.27 -21.62
N ALA A 545 7.36 -12.38 -20.92
CA ALA A 545 7.62 -12.37 -19.49
C ALA A 545 8.91 -11.63 -19.18
N GLN A 546 8.97 -11.00 -18.01
CA GLN A 546 10.15 -10.26 -17.58
C GLN A 546 10.42 -10.47 -16.10
N ILE A 547 11.69 -10.39 -15.75
CA ILE A 547 12.15 -10.11 -14.40
C ILE A 547 12.35 -8.60 -14.29
N SER A 548 11.59 -8.00 -13.38
CA SER A 548 11.72 -6.60 -12.98
C SER A 548 12.18 -6.56 -11.53
N VAL A 549 13.38 -6.03 -11.28
CA VAL A 549 13.94 -5.91 -9.92
C VAL A 549 14.29 -4.47 -9.59
N TYR A 550 13.82 -3.97 -8.45
CA TYR A 550 14.00 -2.58 -8.04
C TYR A 550 14.60 -2.49 -6.64
N ASN A 551 15.55 -1.57 -6.46
CA ASN A 551 15.89 -1.09 -5.13
C ASN A 551 14.79 -0.10 -4.75
N SER A 552 13.97 -0.44 -3.75
CA SER A 552 12.92 0.46 -3.26
C SER A 552 13.53 1.68 -2.56
N PRO A 553 12.79 2.81 -2.46
CA PRO A 553 13.14 3.83 -1.48
C PRO A 553 13.07 3.26 -0.06
N VAL A 554 13.58 4.04 0.90
CA VAL A 554 13.52 3.71 2.33
C VAL A 554 12.12 3.99 2.86
N SER A 555 11.18 3.13 2.49
CA SER A 555 9.78 3.15 2.87
C SER A 555 9.28 1.71 2.88
N GLU A 556 8.70 1.28 4.00
CA GLU A 556 8.01 -0.01 4.10
C GLU A 556 6.54 0.14 3.76
N TYR A 557 5.87 1.18 4.24
CA TYR A 557 4.42 1.30 4.19
C TYR A 557 3.92 1.53 2.76
N ALA A 558 4.37 2.58 2.08
CA ALA A 558 3.93 2.85 0.72
C ALA A 558 4.43 1.80 -0.29
N VAL A 559 5.65 1.28 -0.12
CA VAL A 559 6.20 0.26 -1.03
C VAL A 559 5.41 -1.05 -0.91
N LEU A 560 5.13 -1.54 0.31
CA LEU A 560 4.33 -2.77 0.45
C LEU A 560 2.90 -2.58 -0.08
N GLY A 561 2.31 -1.40 0.12
CA GLY A 561 1.03 -1.04 -0.49
C GLY A 561 1.05 -1.05 -2.01
N PHE A 562 2.12 -0.55 -2.61
CA PHE A 562 2.34 -0.60 -4.04
C PHE A 562 2.43 -2.05 -4.55
N GLU A 563 3.22 -2.90 -3.91
CA GLU A 563 3.36 -4.30 -4.34
C GLU A 563 2.05 -5.09 -4.18
N TYR A 564 1.23 -4.81 -3.15
CA TYR A 564 -0.12 -5.37 -3.02
C TYR A 564 -1.00 -4.99 -4.21
N GLY A 565 -1.05 -3.70 -4.56
CA GLY A 565 -1.85 -3.20 -5.68
C GLY A 565 -1.39 -3.72 -7.04
N TYR A 566 -0.07 -3.81 -7.25
CA TYR A 566 0.51 -4.39 -8.45
C TYR A 566 0.07 -5.86 -8.60
N ASN A 567 0.18 -6.63 -7.52
CA ASN A 567 -0.19 -8.04 -7.52
C ASN A 567 -1.70 -8.24 -7.76
N LEU A 568 -2.55 -7.40 -7.14
CA LEU A 568 -3.99 -7.42 -7.33
C LEU A 568 -4.36 -7.28 -8.82
N ALA A 569 -3.78 -6.29 -9.50
CA ALA A 569 -4.02 -6.08 -10.94
C ALA A 569 -3.61 -7.29 -11.80
N LYS A 570 -2.49 -7.94 -11.47
CA LYS A 570 -2.03 -9.13 -12.21
C LYS A 570 -2.98 -10.33 -12.02
N LEU A 571 -3.50 -10.54 -10.81
CA LEU A 571 -4.46 -11.60 -10.53
C LEU A 571 -5.83 -11.34 -11.18
N GLU A 572 -6.29 -10.10 -11.19
CA GLU A 572 -7.53 -9.72 -11.88
C GLU A 572 -7.44 -9.94 -13.40
N ALA A 573 -6.26 -9.67 -13.97
CA ALA A 573 -5.95 -10.01 -15.36
C ALA A 573 -5.74 -11.51 -15.60
N LYS A 574 -5.86 -12.36 -14.56
CA LYS A 574 -5.62 -13.81 -14.60
C LYS A 574 -4.24 -14.17 -15.14
N LYS A 575 -3.23 -13.35 -14.82
CA LYS A 575 -1.83 -13.57 -15.17
C LYS A 575 -1.10 -14.18 -13.98
N ASP A 576 -0.63 -15.42 -14.15
CA ASP A 576 0.33 -16.01 -13.22
C ASP A 576 1.56 -15.09 -13.13
N ASN A 577 1.97 -14.79 -11.90
CA ASN A 577 3.08 -13.89 -11.62
C ASN A 577 3.67 -14.20 -10.24
N LEU A 578 4.95 -13.92 -10.08
CA LEU A 578 5.59 -13.90 -8.78
C LEU A 578 5.92 -12.45 -8.41
N THR A 579 5.08 -11.83 -7.60
CA THR A 579 5.33 -10.51 -7.02
C THR A 579 5.90 -10.67 -5.61
N ILE A 580 7.05 -10.05 -5.35
CA ILE A 580 7.79 -10.16 -4.10
C ILE A 580 8.11 -8.76 -3.55
N TRP A 581 7.78 -8.55 -2.30
CA TRP A 581 8.35 -7.51 -1.46
C TRP A 581 9.39 -8.11 -0.49
N GLU A 582 10.61 -7.56 -0.46
CA GLU A 582 11.67 -7.98 0.45
C GLU A 582 12.01 -6.86 1.45
N ALA A 583 11.88 -7.16 2.74
CA ALA A 583 12.40 -6.30 3.80
C ALA A 583 13.93 -6.42 3.90
N GLN A 584 14.63 -5.34 4.23
CA GLN A 584 16.08 -5.41 4.47
C GLN A 584 16.42 -6.35 5.64
N PHE A 585 15.65 -6.21 6.72
CA PHE A 585 15.54 -7.15 7.83
C PHE A 585 14.05 -7.29 8.15
N GLY A 586 13.61 -8.50 8.54
CA GLY A 586 12.21 -8.73 8.86
C GLY A 586 11.70 -7.84 10.00
N ASP A 587 12.59 -7.37 10.86
CA ASP A 587 12.31 -6.46 11.98
C ASP A 587 11.61 -5.15 11.53
N PHE A 588 11.90 -4.66 10.32
CA PHE A 588 11.35 -3.40 9.79
C PHE A 588 9.95 -3.54 9.19
N ALA A 589 9.46 -4.76 8.95
CA ALA A 589 8.13 -4.99 8.40
C ALA A 589 7.01 -4.37 9.26
N ASN A 590 7.27 -4.13 10.54
CA ASN A 590 6.35 -3.43 11.43
C ASN A 590 6.03 -1.97 11.00
N GLY A 591 6.86 -1.33 10.16
CA GLY A 591 6.58 -0.02 9.57
C GLY A 591 5.37 -0.06 8.61
N ALA A 592 5.07 -1.24 8.04
CA ALA A 592 3.94 -1.46 7.14
C ALA A 592 2.78 -2.22 7.79
N GLN A 593 2.65 -2.19 9.12
CA GLN A 593 1.67 -3.01 9.85
C GLN A 593 0.23 -2.84 9.35
N ILE A 594 -0.16 -1.62 8.95
CA ILE A 594 -1.50 -1.36 8.43
C ILE A 594 -1.75 -2.14 7.13
N MET A 595 -0.76 -2.28 6.25
CA MET A 595 -0.91 -3.08 5.01
C MET A 595 -1.13 -4.55 5.32
N PHE A 596 -0.36 -5.09 6.28
CA PHE A 596 -0.51 -6.47 6.73
C PHE A 596 -1.92 -6.72 7.29
N ASP A 597 -2.33 -5.91 8.27
CA ASP A 597 -3.57 -6.13 9.00
C ASP A 597 -4.81 -5.89 8.12
N GLN A 598 -4.79 -4.82 7.32
CA GLN A 598 -6.01 -4.29 6.70
C GLN A 598 -6.21 -4.68 5.24
N PHE A 599 -5.17 -5.18 4.58
CA PHE A 599 -5.22 -5.61 3.19
C PHE A 599 -4.73 -7.05 3.04
N ILE A 600 -3.44 -7.33 3.26
CA ILE A 600 -2.84 -8.62 2.90
C ILE A 600 -3.55 -9.79 3.57
N PHE A 601 -3.84 -9.70 4.87
CA PHE A 601 -4.38 -10.83 5.64
C PHE A 601 -5.91 -10.84 5.80
N SER A 602 -6.58 -9.79 5.34
CA SER A 602 -8.02 -9.59 5.60
C SER A 602 -8.82 -9.17 4.36
N GLY A 603 -8.15 -8.75 3.29
CA GLY A 603 -8.77 -8.22 2.07
C GLY A 603 -9.68 -9.24 1.37
N GLU A 604 -9.32 -10.52 1.40
CA GLU A 604 -10.18 -11.57 0.85
C GLU A 604 -11.49 -11.71 1.65
N MET A 605 -11.43 -11.78 2.98
CA MET A 605 -12.63 -11.94 3.80
C MET A 605 -13.51 -10.70 3.85
N LYS A 606 -12.90 -9.51 3.74
CA LYS A 606 -13.62 -8.22 3.74
C LYS A 606 -14.20 -7.85 2.38
N TRP A 607 -13.45 -8.10 1.31
CA TRP A 607 -13.73 -7.52 -0.02
C TRP A 607 -13.66 -8.53 -1.17
N ASN A 608 -13.44 -9.82 -0.89
CA ASN A 608 -13.20 -10.87 -1.89
C ASN A 608 -11.98 -10.59 -2.80
N GLU A 609 -11.01 -9.83 -2.30
CA GLU A 609 -9.77 -9.54 -3.02
C GLU A 609 -8.74 -10.63 -2.77
N LYS A 610 -8.53 -11.50 -3.75
CA LYS A 610 -7.43 -12.46 -3.73
C LYS A 610 -6.11 -11.76 -3.98
N ASN A 611 -5.08 -12.21 -3.28
CA ASN A 611 -3.72 -11.69 -3.43
C ASN A 611 -2.72 -12.81 -3.16
N ASN A 612 -1.68 -12.93 -3.98
CA ASN A 612 -0.63 -13.94 -3.82
C ASN A 612 0.76 -13.33 -3.61
N LEU A 613 0.82 -12.07 -3.19
CA LEU A 613 2.04 -11.36 -2.84
C LEU A 613 2.91 -12.17 -1.88
N THR A 614 4.20 -12.25 -2.20
CA THR A 614 5.22 -12.84 -1.34
C THR A 614 5.92 -11.75 -0.55
N VAL A 615 6.00 -11.94 0.76
CA VAL A 615 6.69 -11.06 1.71
C VAL A 615 7.88 -11.82 2.26
N ILE A 616 9.08 -11.43 1.85
CA ILE A 616 10.34 -12.04 2.29
C ILE A 616 10.89 -11.25 3.48
N LEU A 617 11.05 -11.91 4.61
CA LEU A 617 11.45 -11.31 5.88
C LEU A 617 12.72 -11.96 6.42
N PRO A 618 13.90 -11.33 6.27
CA PRO A 618 15.14 -11.86 6.83
C PRO A 618 15.07 -12.01 8.36
N HIS A 619 15.26 -13.24 8.85
CA HIS A 619 15.00 -13.66 10.22
C HIS A 619 16.07 -14.65 10.71
N GLY A 620 16.38 -14.60 12.01
CA GLY A 620 17.28 -15.53 12.68
C GLY A 620 18.17 -14.84 13.72
N PHE A 621 18.47 -15.54 14.81
CA PHE A 621 19.22 -14.97 15.93
C PHE A 621 20.72 -15.19 15.73
N GLU A 622 21.44 -14.11 15.41
CA GLU A 622 22.85 -14.15 15.01
C GLU A 622 23.72 -13.14 15.78
N GLY A 623 23.22 -12.62 16.90
CA GLY A 623 23.94 -11.69 17.77
C GLY A 623 24.13 -10.28 17.20
N GLN A 624 23.30 -9.88 16.23
CA GLN A 624 23.32 -8.56 15.58
C GLN A 624 22.44 -7.51 16.28
N GLY A 625 21.84 -7.86 17.42
CA GLY A 625 20.99 -6.97 18.20
C GLY A 625 19.49 -7.09 17.86
N PRO A 626 18.66 -6.30 18.56
CA PRO A 626 17.22 -6.52 18.58
C PRO A 626 16.46 -6.16 17.31
N GLU A 627 16.98 -5.25 16.48
CA GLU A 627 16.37 -4.84 15.21
C GLU A 627 16.98 -5.55 13.98
N HIS A 628 17.75 -6.61 14.20
CA HIS A 628 18.39 -7.41 13.16
C HIS A 628 18.28 -8.90 13.47
N SER A 629 17.17 -9.34 14.09
CA SER A 629 16.99 -10.70 14.58
C SER A 629 15.62 -11.28 14.28
N SER A 630 14.54 -10.53 14.55
CA SER A 630 13.18 -11.07 14.57
C SER A 630 12.27 -10.40 13.56
N ALA A 631 11.74 -11.19 12.63
CA ALA A 631 10.61 -10.80 11.79
C ALA A 631 9.28 -10.73 12.57
N ARG A 632 9.29 -11.02 13.87
CA ARG A 632 8.10 -11.09 14.73
C ARG A 632 7.03 -12.05 14.20
N VAL A 633 7.45 -13.27 13.87
CA VAL A 633 6.57 -14.31 13.32
C VAL A 633 5.36 -14.59 14.21
N GLU A 634 5.47 -14.39 15.53
CA GLU A 634 4.35 -14.48 16.48
C GLU A 634 3.17 -13.57 16.11
N ARG A 635 3.42 -12.41 15.49
CA ARG A 635 2.39 -11.47 15.07
C ARG A 635 1.61 -12.00 13.87
N PHE A 636 2.31 -12.53 12.87
CA PHE A 636 1.67 -13.13 11.70
C PHE A 636 0.87 -14.37 12.08
N LEU A 637 1.43 -15.23 12.94
CA LEU A 637 0.73 -16.42 13.45
C LEU A 637 -0.52 -16.06 14.27
N SER A 638 -0.52 -14.94 15.00
CA SER A 638 -1.71 -14.47 15.73
C SER A 638 -2.84 -13.98 14.82
N LEU A 639 -2.53 -13.61 13.58
CA LEU A 639 -3.49 -13.18 12.56
C LEU A 639 -3.89 -14.31 11.60
N ALA A 640 -3.29 -15.50 11.76
CA ALA A 640 -3.50 -16.62 10.87
C ALA A 640 -4.82 -17.33 11.18
N ALA A 641 -5.79 -17.20 10.29
CA ALA A 641 -7.13 -17.76 10.43
C ALA A 641 -7.75 -18.01 9.06
N GLN A 642 -8.68 -18.97 8.96
CA GLN A 642 -9.46 -19.22 7.73
C GLN A 642 -8.61 -19.40 6.45
N ASN A 643 -7.37 -19.89 6.57
CA ASN A 643 -6.40 -20.01 5.47
C ASN A 643 -6.17 -18.68 4.71
N ASN A 644 -6.17 -17.56 5.44
CA ASN A 644 -5.98 -16.22 4.87
C ASN A 644 -4.56 -15.99 4.32
N MET A 645 -3.57 -16.77 4.73
CA MET A 645 -2.18 -16.64 4.30
C MET A 645 -1.42 -17.96 4.42
N ARG A 646 -0.17 -17.96 3.94
CA ARG A 646 0.83 -19.00 4.21
C ARG A 646 1.98 -18.39 5.00
N ILE A 647 2.49 -19.10 6.00
CA ILE A 647 3.68 -18.71 6.77
C ILE A 647 4.68 -19.86 6.72
N ALA A 648 5.85 -19.62 6.16
CA ALA A 648 6.90 -20.62 6.00
C ALA A 648 8.26 -20.09 6.48
N ASN A 649 9.08 -20.99 7.00
CA ASN A 649 10.44 -20.72 7.46
C ASN A 649 11.39 -21.77 6.89
N PRO A 650 11.65 -21.69 5.56
CA PRO A 650 12.40 -22.71 4.84
C PRO A 650 13.81 -22.88 5.40
N SER A 651 14.19 -24.14 5.69
CA SER A 651 15.50 -24.47 6.28
C SER A 651 16.60 -24.71 5.23
N SER A 652 16.27 -24.83 3.94
CA SER A 652 17.25 -25.11 2.88
C SER A 652 16.92 -24.41 1.56
N ALA A 653 17.92 -24.36 0.68
CA ALA A 653 17.78 -23.79 -0.66
C ALA A 653 16.76 -24.55 -1.52
N LYS A 654 16.66 -25.89 -1.35
CA LYS A 654 15.62 -26.74 -1.98
C LYS A 654 14.22 -26.27 -1.55
N GLN A 655 14.01 -26.11 -0.25
CA GLN A 655 12.70 -25.74 0.30
C GLN A 655 12.24 -24.38 -0.23
N MET A 656 13.14 -23.39 -0.22
CA MET A 656 12.83 -22.06 -0.78
C MET A 656 12.53 -22.12 -2.28
N PHE A 657 13.29 -22.90 -3.06
CA PHE A 657 13.08 -23.03 -4.50
C PHE A 657 11.66 -23.50 -4.83
N HIS A 658 11.24 -24.61 -4.22
CA HIS A 658 9.93 -25.19 -4.47
C HIS A 658 8.79 -24.31 -3.94
N LEU A 659 8.98 -23.70 -2.76
CA LEU A 659 8.01 -22.79 -2.17
C LEU A 659 7.71 -21.60 -3.08
N LEU A 660 8.74 -20.93 -3.63
CA LEU A 660 8.54 -19.76 -4.49
C LEU A 660 7.97 -20.13 -5.86
N ARG A 661 8.33 -21.28 -6.43
CA ARG A 661 7.71 -21.78 -7.67
C ARG A 661 6.23 -22.09 -7.48
N ASN A 662 5.86 -22.72 -6.36
CA ASN A 662 4.47 -22.94 -5.98
C ASN A 662 3.72 -21.62 -5.81
N GLN A 663 4.35 -20.64 -5.16
CA GLN A 663 3.74 -19.36 -4.86
C GLN A 663 3.35 -18.55 -6.10
N ALA A 664 4.08 -18.68 -7.20
CA ALA A 664 3.76 -18.02 -8.48
C ALA A 664 2.38 -18.42 -9.05
N LYS A 665 1.80 -19.54 -8.58
CA LYS A 665 0.49 -20.07 -8.98
C LYS A 665 -0.52 -20.15 -7.82
N ALA A 666 -0.10 -19.76 -6.61
CA ALA A 666 -0.95 -19.75 -5.44
C ALA A 666 -1.94 -18.58 -5.48
N ASP A 667 -3.00 -18.65 -4.67
CA ASP A 667 -4.02 -17.60 -4.57
C ASP A 667 -4.10 -16.93 -3.18
N LYS A 668 -3.17 -17.27 -2.28
CA LYS A 668 -3.02 -16.68 -0.94
C LYS A 668 -1.65 -16.02 -0.79
N PRO A 669 -1.51 -14.96 0.04
CA PRO A 669 -0.22 -14.34 0.30
C PRO A 669 0.72 -15.30 1.04
N LEU A 670 2.03 -15.09 0.86
CA LEU A 670 3.07 -15.85 1.54
C LEU A 670 3.96 -14.95 2.38
N VAL A 671 4.04 -15.23 3.68
CA VAL A 671 5.10 -14.72 4.56
C VAL A 671 6.22 -15.76 4.61
N MET A 672 7.37 -15.45 4.01
CA MET A 672 8.54 -16.32 4.00
C MET A 672 9.63 -15.73 4.90
N LEU A 673 9.96 -16.43 5.98
CA LEU A 673 11.11 -16.10 6.82
C LEU A 673 12.39 -16.55 6.09
N SER A 674 13.14 -15.59 5.55
CA SER A 674 14.40 -15.88 4.86
C SER A 674 15.58 -15.86 5.83
N PRO A 675 16.63 -16.66 5.59
CA PRO A 675 17.78 -16.68 6.48
C PRO A 675 18.78 -15.56 6.15
N LYS A 676 19.77 -15.40 7.04
CA LYS A 676 20.92 -14.49 6.85
C LYS A 676 22.24 -15.26 6.80
N SER A 677 22.61 -15.94 7.89
CA SER A 677 23.81 -16.77 7.94
C SER A 677 23.69 -18.06 7.11
N LEU A 678 22.50 -18.68 7.05
CA LEU A 678 22.32 -19.92 6.26
C LEU A 678 22.55 -19.72 4.76
N LEU A 679 22.50 -18.47 4.26
CA LEU A 679 22.82 -18.16 2.86
C LEU A 679 24.23 -18.66 2.44
N ARG A 680 25.12 -18.90 3.42
CA ARG A 680 26.48 -19.41 3.19
C ARG A 680 26.75 -20.75 3.88
N ASN A 681 25.74 -21.36 4.51
CA ASN A 681 25.90 -22.63 5.22
C ASN A 681 25.76 -23.80 4.24
N LYS A 682 26.83 -24.58 4.05
CA LYS A 682 26.85 -25.73 3.14
C LYS A 682 25.77 -26.78 3.47
N ALA A 683 25.36 -26.92 4.72
CA ALA A 683 24.31 -27.86 5.13
C ALA A 683 22.90 -27.45 4.61
N ALA A 684 22.74 -26.18 4.19
CA ALA A 684 21.50 -25.67 3.62
C ALA A 684 21.50 -25.67 2.08
N ASN A 685 22.60 -26.08 1.44
CA ASN A 685 22.69 -26.15 -0.03
C ASN A 685 21.84 -27.29 -0.58
N ALA A 686 21.30 -27.09 -1.77
CA ALA A 686 20.55 -28.09 -2.52
C ALA A 686 21.46 -28.90 -3.46
N GLN A 687 20.97 -30.04 -3.94
CA GLN A 687 21.54 -30.78 -5.04
C GLN A 687 20.75 -30.53 -6.32
N VAL A 688 21.36 -30.72 -7.50
CA VAL A 688 20.68 -30.54 -8.79
C VAL A 688 19.43 -31.44 -8.89
N SER A 689 19.51 -32.67 -8.40
CA SER A 689 18.40 -33.63 -8.39
C SER A 689 17.18 -33.16 -7.58
N ASP A 690 17.39 -32.29 -6.58
CA ASP A 690 16.31 -31.71 -5.79
C ASP A 690 15.37 -30.88 -6.68
N PHE A 691 15.92 -30.14 -7.66
CA PHE A 691 15.11 -29.30 -8.55
C PHE A 691 14.38 -30.08 -9.64
N LEU A 692 14.87 -31.28 -9.98
CA LEU A 692 14.33 -32.12 -11.04
C LEU A 692 13.19 -33.04 -10.57
N THR A 693 13.23 -33.45 -9.30
CA THR A 693 12.34 -34.50 -8.76
C THR A 693 11.82 -34.22 -7.36
N GLY A 694 12.26 -33.12 -6.72
CA GLY A 694 11.83 -32.73 -5.39
C GLY A 694 10.48 -32.02 -5.34
N GLN A 695 10.14 -31.55 -4.15
CA GLN A 695 8.94 -30.79 -3.83
C GLN A 695 9.19 -29.95 -2.57
N PHE A 696 8.31 -29.01 -2.26
CA PHE A 696 8.30 -28.36 -0.96
C PHE A 696 7.80 -29.33 0.12
N ASP A 697 8.69 -29.76 1.00
CA ASP A 697 8.33 -30.63 2.11
C ASP A 697 7.73 -29.80 3.26
N LEU A 698 6.48 -30.07 3.67
CA LEU A 698 5.83 -29.31 4.76
C LEU A 698 6.52 -29.50 6.12
N ILE A 699 7.13 -30.67 6.32
CA ILE A 699 8.00 -30.99 7.45
C ILE A 699 9.24 -31.74 6.95
N LYS A 700 10.34 -31.62 7.68
CA LYS A 700 11.59 -32.34 7.45
C LYS A 700 11.82 -33.36 8.58
N ASP A 701 11.68 -34.66 8.30
CA ASP A 701 12.02 -35.79 9.21
C ASP A 701 13.08 -36.69 8.57
N GLU A 702 14.36 -36.38 8.80
CA GLU A 702 15.51 -37.17 8.31
C GLU A 702 16.01 -38.20 9.35
N ASN A 703 15.21 -38.51 10.38
CA ASN A 703 15.67 -39.36 11.47
C ASN A 703 15.76 -40.84 11.08
N THR A 704 16.93 -41.44 11.36
CA THR A 704 17.20 -42.87 11.13
C THR A 704 16.88 -43.75 12.33
N THR A 705 16.81 -43.19 13.54
CA THR A 705 16.50 -43.93 14.77
C THR A 705 15.01 -44.29 14.83
N LYS A 706 14.69 -45.56 15.14
CA LYS A 706 13.30 -46.03 15.26
C LYS A 706 12.73 -45.94 16.68
N ARG A 707 13.57 -45.63 17.68
CA ARG A 707 13.20 -45.58 19.11
C ARG A 707 13.89 -44.40 19.79
N ALA A 708 13.58 -43.18 19.32
CA ALA A 708 13.96 -41.97 20.04
C ALA A 708 13.17 -41.87 21.35
N ARG A 709 13.82 -41.40 22.43
CA ARG A 709 13.18 -41.11 23.72
C ARG A 709 12.49 -39.75 23.73
N GLN A 710 12.94 -38.82 22.90
CA GLN A 710 12.33 -37.50 22.73
C GLN A 710 12.27 -37.11 21.25
N ILE A 711 11.26 -36.33 20.88
CA ILE A 711 11.12 -35.65 19.59
C ILE A 711 11.24 -34.16 19.86
N VAL A 712 12.09 -33.48 19.10
CA VAL A 712 12.26 -32.03 19.18
C VAL A 712 11.82 -31.44 17.85
N PHE A 713 10.68 -30.76 17.88
CA PHE A 713 10.21 -29.93 16.79
C PHE A 713 10.93 -28.58 16.82
N CYS A 714 11.26 -28.05 15.65
CA CYS A 714 11.87 -26.73 15.48
C CYS A 714 11.55 -26.16 14.09
N SER A 715 12.06 -24.98 13.75
CA SER A 715 11.86 -24.38 12.43
C SER A 715 13.04 -23.47 12.06
N GLY A 716 13.35 -23.35 10.76
CA GLY A 716 14.43 -22.51 10.26
C GLY A 716 15.83 -22.95 10.68
N LYS A 717 16.72 -21.97 10.95
CA LYS A 717 18.16 -22.23 11.07
C LYS A 717 18.58 -23.12 12.23
N ILE A 718 17.84 -23.09 13.33
CA ILE A 718 18.18 -23.85 14.54
C ILE A 718 18.21 -25.36 14.26
N TYR A 719 17.49 -25.86 13.26
CA TYR A 719 17.55 -27.25 12.82
C TYR A 719 18.99 -27.69 12.52
N HIS A 720 19.74 -26.88 11.77
CA HIS A 720 21.11 -27.21 11.36
C HIS A 720 22.07 -27.22 12.55
N GLU A 721 21.89 -26.29 13.50
CA GLU A 721 22.72 -26.22 14.71
C GLU A 721 22.44 -27.39 15.65
N LEU A 722 21.16 -27.78 15.81
CA LEU A 722 20.77 -28.95 16.58
C LEU A 722 21.25 -30.24 15.92
N MET A 723 21.16 -30.35 14.59
CA MET A 723 21.69 -31.50 13.86
C MET A 723 23.20 -31.64 14.02
N ALA A 724 23.95 -30.55 13.90
CA ALA A 724 25.39 -30.54 14.13
C ALA A 724 25.73 -30.98 15.57
N LYS A 725 25.01 -30.47 16.57
CA LYS A 725 25.22 -30.84 17.98
C LYS A 725 24.85 -32.31 18.25
N LYS A 726 23.76 -32.80 17.66
CA LYS A 726 23.35 -34.21 17.73
C LYS A 726 24.44 -35.14 17.18
N GLN A 727 25.05 -34.77 16.06
CA GLN A 727 26.16 -35.52 15.45
C GLN A 727 27.42 -35.49 16.31
N GLU A 728 27.80 -34.32 16.85
CA GLU A 728 28.92 -34.15 17.79
C GLU A 728 28.76 -35.07 19.01
N LEU A 729 27.56 -35.10 19.60
CA LEU A 729 27.24 -35.91 20.77
C LEU A 729 26.96 -37.39 20.43
N LYS A 730 26.91 -37.75 19.15
CA LYS A 730 26.49 -39.07 18.65
C LYS A 730 25.16 -39.53 19.27
N ASP A 731 24.23 -38.60 19.43
CA ASP A 731 22.98 -38.87 20.11
C ASP A 731 21.95 -39.55 19.20
N ASN A 732 21.63 -40.81 19.53
CA ASN A 732 20.61 -41.60 18.86
C ASN A 732 19.27 -41.61 19.60
N SER A 733 19.18 -40.92 20.74
CA SER A 733 17.99 -40.87 21.59
C SER A 733 17.05 -39.70 21.29
N THR A 734 17.47 -38.74 20.48
CA THR A 734 16.66 -37.57 20.08
C THR A 734 16.28 -37.65 18.60
N ALA A 735 15.00 -37.51 18.27
CA ALA A 735 14.53 -37.26 16.91
C ALA A 735 14.38 -35.74 16.68
N LEU A 736 14.94 -35.20 15.59
CA LEU A 736 14.82 -33.77 15.23
C LEU A 736 13.91 -33.62 14.02
N VAL A 737 12.88 -32.79 14.13
CA VAL A 737 11.91 -32.57 13.03
C VAL A 737 11.75 -31.08 12.80
N ALA A 738 12.01 -30.60 11.58
CA ALA A 738 11.76 -29.21 11.22
C ALA A 738 10.35 -29.06 10.65
N ILE A 739 9.62 -28.06 11.11
CA ILE A 739 8.36 -27.63 10.49
C ILE A 739 8.68 -26.47 9.54
N GLU A 740 8.52 -26.72 8.25
CA GLU A 740 8.90 -25.79 7.17
C GLU A 740 7.76 -24.81 6.87
N GLN A 741 6.50 -25.29 6.93
CA GLN A 741 5.29 -24.46 6.88
C GLN A 741 4.66 -24.37 8.28
N LEU A 742 4.70 -23.18 8.87
CA LEU A 742 4.12 -22.89 10.18
C LEU A 742 2.60 -22.71 10.10
N TYR A 743 2.10 -22.11 9.01
CA TYR A 743 0.68 -21.94 8.76
C TYR A 743 0.34 -22.09 7.26
N PRO A 744 -0.75 -22.81 6.91
CA PRO A 744 -1.51 -23.72 7.76
C PRO A 744 -0.63 -24.84 8.33
N MET A 745 -0.89 -25.24 9.57
CA MET A 745 -0.13 -26.28 10.26
C MET A 745 -0.31 -27.64 9.55
N PRO A 746 0.78 -28.37 9.20
CA PRO A 746 0.69 -29.66 8.52
C PRO A 746 0.27 -30.80 9.47
N VAL A 747 -1.01 -30.81 9.84
CA VAL A 747 -1.58 -31.71 10.86
C VAL A 747 -1.32 -33.19 10.54
N GLU A 748 -1.56 -33.62 9.31
CA GLU A 748 -1.40 -35.03 8.90
C GLU A 748 0.05 -35.50 8.96
N GLN A 749 1.00 -34.66 8.55
CA GLN A 749 2.42 -34.98 8.57
C GLN A 749 2.95 -35.02 10.00
N VAL A 750 2.54 -34.08 10.85
CA VAL A 750 2.91 -34.06 12.27
C VAL A 750 2.33 -35.27 13.00
N LYS A 751 1.08 -35.64 12.71
CA LYS A 751 0.46 -36.84 13.26
C LYS A 751 1.25 -38.10 12.95
N LYS A 752 1.70 -38.29 11.70
CA LYS A 752 2.54 -39.44 11.31
C LYS A 752 3.85 -39.51 12.12
N VAL A 753 4.47 -38.37 12.41
CA VAL A 753 5.67 -38.31 13.27
C VAL A 753 5.32 -38.69 14.71
N LEU A 754 4.23 -38.16 15.25
CA LEU A 754 3.79 -38.45 16.62
C LEU A 754 3.40 -39.93 16.79
N ASP A 755 2.79 -40.55 15.78
CA ASP A 755 2.45 -41.97 15.77
C ASP A 755 3.71 -42.84 15.71
N LYS A 756 4.68 -42.46 14.86
CA LYS A 756 5.99 -43.13 14.74
C LYS A 756 6.76 -43.16 16.06
N TYR A 757 6.62 -42.11 16.88
CA TYR A 757 7.33 -41.94 18.16
C TYR A 757 6.36 -41.75 19.33
N SER A 758 5.30 -42.56 19.40
CA SER A 758 4.21 -42.41 20.38
C SER A 758 4.62 -42.45 21.85
N HIS A 759 5.81 -43.01 22.15
CA HIS A 759 6.39 -43.19 23.47
C HIS A 759 7.38 -42.09 23.88
N ALA A 760 7.67 -41.15 22.98
CA ALA A 760 8.69 -40.15 23.18
C ALA A 760 8.13 -38.86 23.79
N ASP A 761 8.94 -38.20 24.63
CA ASP A 761 8.65 -36.85 25.10
C ASP A 761 8.69 -35.86 23.94
N ILE A 762 7.85 -34.82 23.97
CA ILE A 762 7.70 -33.89 22.84
C ILE A 762 8.12 -32.50 23.25
N LYS A 763 9.11 -31.97 22.54
CA LYS A 763 9.70 -30.66 22.79
C LYS A 763 9.57 -29.74 21.57
N TRP A 764 9.52 -28.45 21.83
CA TRP A 764 9.66 -27.39 20.83
C TRP A 764 10.89 -26.56 21.13
N ALA A 765 11.86 -26.56 20.21
CA ALA A 765 13.08 -25.77 20.31
C ALA A 765 13.03 -24.56 19.37
N GLN A 766 13.31 -23.37 19.89
CA GLN A 766 13.39 -22.14 19.10
C GLN A 766 14.42 -21.15 19.66
N GLU A 767 14.88 -20.23 18.81
CA GLU A 767 15.85 -19.19 19.19
C GLU A 767 15.17 -17.99 19.86
N GLU A 768 13.93 -17.71 19.43
CA GLU A 768 13.12 -16.63 19.93
C GLU A 768 12.80 -16.83 21.41
N PRO A 769 12.69 -15.74 22.20
CA PRO A 769 12.14 -15.79 23.55
C PRO A 769 10.75 -16.47 23.56
N ARG A 770 10.39 -17.10 24.69
CA ARG A 770 9.13 -17.87 24.83
C ARG A 770 7.85 -17.13 24.40
N ASN A 771 7.80 -15.81 24.56
CA ASN A 771 6.65 -14.98 24.17
C ASN A 771 6.69 -14.50 22.70
N ALA A 772 7.67 -14.94 21.94
CA ALA A 772 7.86 -14.65 20.52
C ALA A 772 8.06 -15.98 19.76
N GLY A 773 8.25 -15.91 18.44
CA GLY A 773 8.41 -17.12 17.65
C GLY A 773 7.11 -17.91 17.52
N ALA A 774 7.22 -19.19 17.15
CA ALA A 774 6.05 -20.01 16.87
C ALA A 774 5.53 -20.81 18.09
N PHE A 775 6.25 -20.84 19.22
CA PHE A 775 5.91 -21.71 20.36
C PHE A 775 4.46 -21.59 20.82
N ILE A 776 3.95 -20.37 21.05
CA ILE A 776 2.59 -20.17 21.57
C ILE A 776 1.54 -20.70 20.60
N PHE A 777 1.68 -20.40 19.31
CA PHE A 777 0.79 -20.90 18.27
C PHE A 777 0.88 -22.43 18.15
N MET A 778 2.09 -22.97 18.10
CA MET A 778 2.30 -24.43 17.98
C MET A 778 1.79 -25.18 19.20
N GLN A 779 1.95 -24.63 20.40
CA GLN A 779 1.42 -25.22 21.63
C GLN A 779 -0.11 -25.34 21.58
N ASP A 780 -0.80 -24.32 21.08
CA ASP A 780 -2.25 -24.37 20.87
C ASP A 780 -2.62 -25.41 19.80
N GLN A 781 -1.96 -25.38 18.65
CA GLN A 781 -2.21 -26.34 17.57
C GLN A 781 -2.00 -27.80 18.01
N PHE A 782 -0.98 -28.08 18.83
CA PHE A 782 -0.73 -29.43 19.34
C PHE A 782 -1.75 -29.89 20.38
N ILE A 783 -2.23 -28.98 21.25
CA ILE A 783 -3.31 -29.29 22.19
C ILE A 783 -4.59 -29.57 21.41
N THR A 784 -4.97 -28.68 20.50
CA THR A 784 -6.23 -28.74 19.77
C THR A 784 -6.30 -29.94 18.83
N ASN A 785 -5.23 -30.22 18.06
CA ASN A 785 -5.26 -31.30 17.07
C ASN A 785 -4.85 -32.67 17.61
N PHE A 786 -4.05 -32.73 18.67
CA PHE A 786 -3.45 -33.99 19.15
C PHE A 786 -3.65 -34.27 20.64
N GLY A 787 -4.18 -33.33 21.42
CA GLY A 787 -4.29 -33.45 22.88
C GLY A 787 -2.95 -33.56 23.60
N LYS A 788 -1.86 -33.05 22.99
CA LYS A 788 -0.49 -33.14 23.51
C LYS A 788 0.09 -31.78 23.84
N ASN A 789 0.89 -31.71 24.89
CA ASN A 789 1.63 -30.50 25.27
C ASN A 789 3.05 -30.52 24.69
N LEU A 790 3.57 -29.33 24.36
CA LEU A 790 4.95 -29.14 23.93
C LEU A 790 5.78 -28.64 25.12
N GLU A 791 6.85 -29.35 25.45
CA GLU A 791 7.85 -28.79 26.36
C GLU A 791 8.69 -27.74 25.63
N PHE A 792 8.68 -26.50 26.12
CA PHE A 792 9.45 -25.41 25.54
C PHE A 792 10.94 -25.52 25.87
N VAL A 793 11.78 -25.46 24.84
CA VAL A 793 13.23 -25.33 24.97
C VAL A 793 13.69 -24.06 24.26
N GLY A 794 14.15 -23.07 25.02
CA GLY A 794 14.51 -21.77 24.47
C GLY A 794 14.83 -20.76 25.57
N ILE A 795 14.84 -19.48 25.20
CA ILE A 795 15.05 -18.38 26.15
C ILE A 795 13.72 -17.99 26.80
N ALA A 796 13.72 -17.74 28.11
CA ALA A 796 12.56 -17.21 28.82
C ALA A 796 12.08 -15.88 28.21
N SER A 797 10.80 -15.54 28.42
CA SER A 797 10.18 -14.35 27.81
C SER A 797 10.98 -13.06 27.99
N LYS A 798 11.01 -12.23 26.94
CA LYS A 798 11.70 -10.94 26.90
C LYS A 798 10.83 -9.88 26.24
N ALA A 799 11.05 -8.62 26.64
CA ALA A 799 10.44 -7.46 25.99
C ALA A 799 11.13 -7.12 24.67
N SER A 800 12.47 -7.14 24.66
CA SER A 800 13.28 -6.93 23.45
C SER A 800 13.47 -8.25 22.70
N PRO A 801 13.45 -8.26 21.36
CA PRO A 801 13.59 -9.49 20.57
C PRO A 801 14.87 -10.26 20.88
N ALA A 802 16.01 -9.58 20.94
CA ALA A 802 17.32 -10.19 21.13
C ALA A 802 18.24 -9.35 22.02
N VAL A 803 19.31 -9.96 22.53
CA VAL A 803 20.36 -9.25 23.27
C VAL A 803 21.24 -8.42 22.33
N GLY A 804 21.66 -7.23 22.76
CA GLY A 804 22.48 -6.31 21.95
C GLY A 804 23.98 -6.68 21.84
N ASN A 805 24.47 -7.65 22.62
CA ASN A 805 25.89 -8.04 22.59
C ASN A 805 26.06 -9.50 22.19
N MET A 806 26.92 -9.73 21.19
CA MET A 806 27.31 -11.03 20.66
C MET A 806 27.72 -12.07 21.72
N ALA A 807 28.46 -11.69 22.76
CA ALA A 807 28.89 -12.61 23.82
C ALA A 807 27.70 -13.19 24.60
N ASN A 808 26.67 -12.37 24.87
CA ASN A 808 25.45 -12.84 25.52
C ASN A 808 24.62 -13.71 24.58
N HIS A 809 24.55 -13.34 23.29
CA HIS A 809 23.88 -14.17 22.29
C HIS A 809 24.51 -15.56 22.21
N LYS A 810 25.83 -15.67 22.13
CA LYS A 810 26.53 -16.97 22.12
C LYS A 810 26.22 -17.81 23.35
N LYS A 811 26.16 -17.20 24.55
CA LYS A 811 25.77 -17.91 25.78
C LYS A 811 24.32 -18.41 25.71
N GLN A 812 23.41 -17.59 25.18
CA GLN A 812 22.01 -17.98 24.99
C GLN A 812 21.89 -19.12 23.98
N GLN A 813 22.56 -19.03 22.84
CA GLN A 813 22.51 -20.07 21.81
C GLN A 813 23.05 -21.40 22.34
N GLU A 814 24.22 -21.38 22.97
CA GLU A 814 24.81 -22.57 23.59
C GLU A 814 23.89 -23.14 24.69
N TYR A 815 23.26 -22.29 25.49
CA TYR A 815 22.27 -22.74 26.48
C TYR A 815 21.10 -23.49 25.82
N ILE A 816 20.53 -22.98 24.73
CA ILE A 816 19.43 -23.65 24.02
C ILE A 816 19.89 -25.03 23.51
N LEU A 817 21.03 -25.08 22.83
CA LEU A 817 21.59 -26.33 22.30
C LEU A 817 21.83 -27.34 23.43
N GLN A 818 22.39 -26.91 24.56
CA GLN A 818 22.60 -27.77 25.71
C GLN A 818 21.29 -28.27 26.31
N GLN A 819 20.27 -27.41 26.48
CA GLN A 819 18.98 -27.81 27.06
C GLN A 819 18.25 -28.87 26.22
N VAL A 820 18.41 -28.88 24.90
CA VAL A 820 17.81 -29.92 24.05
C VAL A 820 18.39 -31.32 24.36
N PHE A 821 19.70 -31.40 24.62
CA PHE A 821 20.41 -32.66 24.84
C PHE A 821 20.74 -32.97 26.31
N ASN A 822 20.49 -32.02 27.22
CA ASN A 822 20.69 -32.20 28.65
C ASN A 822 19.69 -33.22 29.18
N ARG A 823 20.22 -34.08 30.06
CA ARG A 823 19.52 -35.22 30.65
C ARG A 823 19.19 -34.96 32.09
#